data_AF-A0A1X7V494-F1
#
_entry.id   AF-A0A1X7V494-F1
#
_cell.length_a   1.000
_cell.length_b   1.000
_cell.length_c   1.000
_cell.angle_alpha   90.00
_cell.angle_beta   90.00
_cell.angle_gamma   90.00
#
_symmetry.space_group_name_H-M   'P 1'
#
loop_
_entity.id
_entity.type
_entity.pdbx_description
1 polymer ?
#
loop_
_entity_poly.entity_id
_entity_poly.type
_entity_poly.pdbx_seq_one_letter_code
_entity_poly.pdbx_strand_id
1 'polypeptide(L)'
;MNAVMDTVNVRFTNQSYGIDSGILLLYTDNMEHTPVSSNLSYNTYLKNALFEYNFGINTNNQCLADIWYMIKRDSCFPFINAAGLTIIYTQMSFNASVLIQDTRFERNGGKFSGLGKTVINRTIFSTNNIYSKSCNAFGSSLALVMFNASGQREPLSIKYSSFDGNNKNLPHTSGAVFIGMYEPQLDSQISSTGTCLYAHTYFSEKFQHDALHIILENITAYQNSQATLQNWVQSSHDNVGHFTIVNAKLLELKGNNYFYNNSGSVFDITDTRIELAGILNFTKNRGEKGSALKLFGNSHIHMGENLEVYFTENSAMTKGGAIYAYDYSSNQCILKTNSNKRTPRLYFINNTAGESGGSIYSNNLYNCEASRSFRGIQEAKTLYKDILHFTPSSVQNNISTFPVSLCVCSSSNSTTTIKKCHTYNYDKTIYAGQSIKLYLAAKDIYLHKVQYASVSFSMGLVQSQTDSLSWRVAPAGVHEILHESGNCTPVTIALHKMTFFVADSSKAALILSTPHDPSLVIVKLKFSKCPIGFTLSKQSGTCVCSIVIHKAYGSFIANCTIASDSPTITKPQDSVMWLGLVKLNNSTVTGTSLTCIKYCNHRKGFDVFVVNTTHVMTANQKSLENNILPLCPTGPIFIYLLYALNLTLTTGALHSIIFCSQIFDIFLVDNNVNYAASSFELIHLYHQVSFLYQSFQQNCPFISTAGRILMRNNWLREYVRPIYEAIHAPFQHNKEFFFTARVILIIVLYTFYIIYRGHDIYVGYAIFVPLFFIFIATESLCRPFKSMSLNYFSLILLSIALFALGSTWYFIKAGNSDGLALTVSLSATSVLVSLFGVIVYRVFGACGVLNKLKTVTSLPQNISQVMPRNRKLLIQKNNTPTNESKEQYDEVREPLLLSEHAQYN
;
A
#
# COMPACT_ATOMS: atom_id res chain seq x y z
N MET A 1 -36.66 49.15 44.33
CA MET A 1 -38.08 48.96 43.96
C MET A 1 -38.25 47.51 43.53
N ASN A 2 -39.27 46.80 44.00
CA ASN A 2 -39.47 45.38 43.69
C ASN A 2 -40.70 45.22 42.79
N ALA A 3 -40.57 44.56 41.65
CA ALA A 3 -41.69 44.16 40.81
C ALA A 3 -41.97 42.67 41.03
N VAL A 4 -43.22 42.28 41.26
CA VAL A 4 -43.61 40.87 41.48
C VAL A 4 -44.72 40.50 40.51
N MET A 5 -44.49 39.43 39.74
CA MET A 5 -45.43 38.82 38.80
C MET A 5 -45.65 37.36 39.23
N ASP A 6 -46.70 37.09 40.01
CA ASP A 6 -46.88 35.79 40.69
C ASP A 6 -47.61 34.71 39.87
N THR A 7 -48.42 35.11 38.88
CA THR A 7 -49.08 34.22 37.91
C THR A 7 -49.25 34.94 36.59
N VAL A 8 -48.49 34.51 35.58
CA VAL A 8 -48.53 35.13 34.24
C VAL A 8 -48.69 34.03 33.20
N ASN A 9 -49.77 34.08 32.42
CA ASN A 9 -49.99 33.17 31.31
C ASN A 9 -49.94 33.96 30.00
N VAL A 10 -48.85 33.79 29.24
CA VAL A 10 -48.67 34.41 27.93
C VAL A 10 -48.80 33.32 26.87
N ARG A 11 -49.96 33.29 26.23
CA ARG A 11 -50.28 32.36 25.16
C ARG A 11 -50.79 33.10 23.94
N PHE A 12 -50.16 32.86 22.79
CA PHE A 12 -50.63 33.38 21.52
C PHE A 12 -51.62 32.39 20.89
N THR A 13 -52.83 32.84 20.56
CA THR A 13 -53.92 31.96 20.09
C THR A 13 -54.18 32.02 18.59
N ASN A 14 -53.55 32.95 17.84
CA ASN A 14 -53.89 33.19 16.44
C ASN A 14 -52.64 33.24 15.53
N GLN A 15 -52.52 32.34 14.54
CA GLN A 15 -51.34 32.24 13.65
C GLN A 15 -51.28 33.31 12.54
N SER A 16 -51.87 34.49 12.75
CA SER A 16 -51.77 35.57 11.78
C SER A 16 -50.36 36.16 11.81
N TYR A 17 -49.59 35.89 10.76
CA TYR A 17 -48.26 36.44 10.47
C TYR A 17 -48.26 37.96 10.66
N GLY A 18 -47.71 38.48 11.76
CA GLY A 18 -47.51 39.92 11.86
C GLY A 18 -47.14 40.52 13.20
N ILE A 19 -47.30 39.84 14.34
CA ILE A 19 -46.96 40.44 15.64
C ILE A 19 -46.21 39.45 16.52
N ASP A 20 -45.05 39.91 16.95
CA ASP A 20 -44.13 39.34 17.91
C ASP A 20 -44.78 39.20 19.29
N SER A 21 -44.54 38.10 20.02
CA SER A 21 -45.27 37.77 21.26
C SER A 21 -44.35 37.43 22.43
N GLY A 22 -44.50 38.12 23.57
CA GLY A 22 -43.77 37.82 24.80
C GLY A 22 -43.66 39.02 25.75
N ILE A 23 -42.81 38.92 26.77
CA ILE A 23 -42.56 39.96 27.77
C ILE A 23 -41.14 40.50 27.59
N LEU A 24 -41.01 41.84 27.59
CA LEU A 24 -39.74 42.54 27.66
C LEU A 24 -39.60 43.20 29.05
N LEU A 25 -38.54 42.85 29.76
CA LEU A 25 -38.05 43.58 30.93
C LEU A 25 -36.84 44.39 30.47
N LEU A 26 -36.88 45.71 30.57
CA LEU A 26 -35.76 46.60 30.22
C LEU A 26 -35.30 47.37 31.47
N TYR A 27 -34.04 47.18 31.84
CA TYR A 27 -33.36 47.96 32.87
C TYR A 27 -32.39 48.93 32.19
N THR A 28 -32.60 50.23 32.37
CA THR A 28 -31.83 51.27 31.69
C THR A 28 -31.62 52.49 32.58
N ASP A 29 -30.46 53.14 32.45
CA ASP A 29 -30.15 54.41 33.11
C ASP A 29 -30.66 55.63 32.31
N ASN A 30 -31.23 55.42 31.12
CA ASN A 30 -31.39 56.44 30.08
C ASN A 30 -32.57 57.41 30.28
N MET A 31 -32.94 57.72 31.52
CA MET A 31 -33.92 58.76 31.85
C MET A 31 -33.14 59.98 32.34
N GLU A 32 -33.29 61.10 31.62
CA GLU A 32 -32.49 62.32 31.75
C GLU A 32 -32.11 62.72 33.20
N HIS A 33 -30.78 62.83 33.41
CA HIS A 33 -30.07 63.75 34.30
C HIS A 33 -30.29 63.75 35.82
N THR A 34 -31.02 62.81 36.42
CA THR A 34 -30.94 62.66 37.88
C THR A 34 -29.86 61.63 38.25
N PRO A 35 -28.77 62.01 38.95
CA PRO A 35 -27.80 61.06 39.45
C PRO A 35 -28.50 60.14 40.46
N VAL A 36 -28.90 58.96 39.99
CA VAL A 36 -29.47 57.90 40.81
C VAL A 36 -28.37 57.43 41.75
N SER A 37 -28.66 57.38 43.06
CA SER A 37 -27.66 56.95 44.05
C SER A 37 -27.21 55.51 43.73
N SER A 38 -25.89 55.28 43.73
CA SER A 38 -25.24 54.01 43.37
C SER A 38 -25.58 52.80 44.25
N ASN A 39 -26.46 52.96 45.25
CA ASN A 39 -26.83 51.91 46.21
C ASN A 39 -28.21 51.29 45.93
N LEU A 40 -28.91 51.69 44.87
CA LEU A 40 -30.22 51.12 44.57
C LEU A 40 -30.09 49.74 43.90
N SER A 41 -30.90 48.80 44.38
CA SER A 41 -31.07 47.48 43.77
C SER A 41 -32.53 47.30 43.35
N TYR A 42 -32.74 46.80 42.14
CA TYR A 42 -34.04 46.48 41.59
C TYR A 42 -34.16 44.97 41.46
N ASN A 43 -35.20 44.39 42.04
CA ASN A 43 -35.42 42.94 41.99
C ASN A 43 -36.79 42.68 41.37
N THR A 44 -36.83 41.93 40.28
CA THR A 44 -38.07 41.49 39.63
C THR A 44 -38.25 39.99 39.86
N TYR A 45 -39.44 39.61 40.29
CA TYR A 45 -39.79 38.22 40.55
C TYR A 45 -40.85 37.78 39.55
N LEU A 46 -40.57 36.74 38.78
CA LEU A 46 -41.51 36.08 37.88
C LEU A 46 -41.72 34.65 38.38
N LYS A 47 -42.92 34.37 38.88
CA LYS A 47 -43.28 33.08 39.48
C LYS A 47 -44.46 32.46 38.76
N ASN A 48 -44.54 31.13 38.78
CA ASN A 48 -45.68 30.34 38.28
C ASN A 48 -46.20 30.79 36.91
N ALA A 49 -45.28 31.09 36.00
CA ALA A 49 -45.61 31.62 34.68
C ALA A 49 -45.62 30.53 33.61
N LEU A 50 -46.46 30.70 32.59
CA LEU A 50 -46.53 29.84 31.41
C LEU A 50 -46.36 30.70 30.15
N PHE A 51 -45.34 30.36 29.36
CA PHE A 51 -45.10 30.94 28.04
C PHE A 51 -45.27 29.84 27.01
N GLU A 52 -46.36 29.89 26.23
CA GLU A 52 -46.71 28.85 25.26
C GLU A 52 -47.00 29.45 23.88
N TYR A 53 -46.45 28.84 22.82
CA TYR A 53 -46.68 29.23 21.41
C TYR A 53 -46.32 30.69 21.11
N ASN A 54 -45.33 31.26 21.79
CA ASN A 54 -44.85 32.59 21.45
C ASN A 54 -43.96 32.51 20.22
N PHE A 55 -44.35 33.18 19.14
CA PHE A 55 -43.61 33.22 17.89
C PHE A 55 -43.22 34.64 17.51
N GLY A 56 -42.00 34.79 16.99
CA GLY A 56 -41.48 36.02 16.41
C GLY A 56 -40.91 35.76 15.02
N ILE A 57 -41.62 36.20 13.98
CA ILE A 57 -41.17 36.09 12.57
C ILE A 57 -40.95 37.50 12.03
N ASN A 58 -39.84 38.13 12.40
CA ASN A 58 -39.47 39.40 11.78
C ASN A 58 -38.74 39.13 10.44
N THR A 59 -39.27 39.67 9.34
CA THR A 59 -38.68 39.59 7.99
C THR A 59 -37.68 40.70 7.71
N ASN A 60 -37.68 41.78 8.49
CA ASN A 60 -36.74 42.90 8.37
C ASN A 60 -35.54 42.65 9.28
N ASN A 61 -34.46 42.18 8.67
CA ASN A 61 -33.23 41.74 9.34
C ASN A 61 -32.42 42.91 9.91
N GLN A 62 -32.77 43.37 11.11
CA GLN A 62 -31.82 44.09 11.96
C GLN A 62 -31.13 43.07 12.86
N CYS A 63 -29.81 42.95 12.75
CA CYS A 63 -28.99 42.03 13.54
C CYS A 63 -28.76 42.64 14.94
N LEU A 64 -28.43 41.81 15.96
CA LEU A 64 -28.24 42.32 17.33
C LEU A 64 -27.09 43.35 17.45
N ALA A 65 -26.07 43.24 16.60
CA ALA A 65 -25.00 44.23 16.48
C ALA A 65 -25.52 45.63 16.10
N ASP A 66 -26.60 45.70 15.31
CA ASP A 66 -27.20 46.97 14.88
C ASP A 66 -27.91 47.68 16.04
N ILE A 67 -28.32 46.94 17.08
CA ILE A 67 -29.00 47.49 18.26
C ILE A 67 -28.09 48.47 18.99
N TRP A 68 -26.79 48.17 19.09
CA TRP A 68 -25.84 49.10 19.70
C TRP A 68 -25.72 50.40 18.90
N TYR A 69 -25.61 50.30 17.57
CA TYR A 69 -25.59 51.47 16.68
C TYR A 69 -26.89 52.30 16.79
N MET A 70 -28.03 51.65 17.00
CA MET A 70 -29.32 52.32 17.21
C MET A 70 -29.41 53.00 18.59
N ILE A 71 -28.93 52.36 19.67
CA ILE A 71 -28.87 52.95 21.01
C ILE A 71 -28.02 54.24 21.00
N LYS A 72 -26.89 54.24 20.27
CA LYS A 72 -25.98 55.40 20.20
C LYS A 72 -26.54 56.58 19.38
N ARG A 73 -27.49 56.35 18.48
CA ARG A 73 -28.01 57.36 17.56
C ARG A 73 -29.24 58.12 18.07
N ASP A 74 -29.57 58.03 19.36
CA ASP A 74 -30.82 58.55 19.95
C ASP A 74 -32.09 58.10 19.23
N SER A 75 -32.00 57.00 18.47
CA SER A 75 -33.11 56.42 17.75
C SER A 75 -33.88 55.46 18.65
N CYS A 76 -35.20 55.39 18.47
CA CYS A 76 -36.10 54.48 19.18
C CYS A 76 -35.48 53.10 19.34
N PHE A 77 -35.55 52.56 20.55
CA PHE A 77 -35.07 51.21 20.85
C PHE A 77 -35.80 50.22 19.92
N PRO A 78 -35.10 49.46 19.06
CA PRO A 78 -35.76 48.52 18.18
C PRO A 78 -36.51 47.51 19.04
N PHE A 79 -37.74 47.17 18.64
CA PHE A 79 -38.52 46.16 19.35
C PHE A 79 -37.75 44.83 19.35
N ILE A 80 -37.22 44.46 20.51
CA ILE A 80 -36.53 43.19 20.69
C ILE A 80 -37.59 42.13 20.95
N ASN A 81 -37.93 41.47 19.86
CA ASN A 81 -38.91 40.43 19.74
C ASN A 81 -38.58 39.21 20.62
N ALA A 82 -39.27 39.10 21.76
CA ALA A 82 -39.23 37.94 22.63
C ALA A 82 -40.03 36.79 22.01
N ALA A 83 -39.62 35.54 22.20
CA ALA A 83 -40.53 34.40 22.05
C ALA A 83 -40.88 33.81 23.42
N GLY A 84 -41.28 34.66 24.35
CA GLY A 84 -41.55 34.27 25.72
C GLY A 84 -41.12 35.38 26.66
N LEU A 85 -39.83 35.40 27.03
CA LEU A 85 -39.27 36.40 27.94
C LEU A 85 -37.90 36.94 27.48
N THR A 86 -37.79 38.27 27.42
CA THR A 86 -36.56 39.02 27.11
C THR A 86 -36.21 39.94 28.28
N ILE A 87 -34.96 39.95 28.77
CA ILE A 87 -34.59 40.76 29.96
C ILE A 87 -33.39 41.68 29.70
N ILE A 88 -33.51 42.83 29.07
CA ILE A 88 -32.33 43.61 28.70
C ILE A 88 -31.78 44.43 29.86
N TYR A 89 -30.48 44.36 30.06
CA TYR A 89 -29.76 45.15 31.04
C TYR A 89 -28.79 46.09 30.32
N THR A 90 -29.13 47.37 30.27
CA THR A 90 -28.27 48.47 29.78
C THR A 90 -27.84 49.42 30.90
N GLN A 91 -28.34 49.20 32.12
CA GLN A 91 -27.99 50.00 33.28
C GLN A 91 -26.55 49.74 33.76
N MET A 92 -25.86 50.80 34.14
CA MET A 92 -24.54 50.83 34.76
C MET A 92 -24.60 51.38 36.19
N SER A 93 -25.60 52.21 36.52
CA SER A 93 -25.65 52.96 37.79
C SER A 93 -26.27 52.20 38.98
N PHE A 94 -27.03 51.14 38.72
CA PHE A 94 -27.72 50.36 39.76
C PHE A 94 -27.66 48.85 39.50
N ASN A 95 -27.84 48.07 40.57
CA ASN A 95 -27.93 46.61 40.44
C ASN A 95 -29.37 46.21 40.09
N ALA A 96 -29.54 45.33 39.12
CA ALA A 96 -30.85 44.79 38.76
C ALA A 96 -30.79 43.28 38.75
N SER A 97 -31.79 42.61 39.30
CA SER A 97 -31.88 41.16 39.33
C SER A 97 -33.27 40.65 38.96
N VAL A 98 -33.32 39.47 38.34
CA VAL A 98 -34.55 38.78 38.01
C VAL A 98 -34.56 37.36 38.58
N LEU A 99 -35.57 37.03 39.38
CA LEU A 99 -35.84 35.65 39.80
C LEU A 99 -36.96 35.08 38.94
N ILE A 100 -36.64 34.09 38.09
CA ILE A 100 -37.61 33.27 37.36
C ILE A 100 -37.76 31.97 38.13
N GLN A 101 -38.97 31.67 38.58
CA GLN A 101 -39.21 30.53 39.46
C GLN A 101 -40.49 29.81 39.09
N ASP A 102 -40.47 28.47 39.10
CA ASP A 102 -41.67 27.65 38.83
C ASP A 102 -42.35 28.01 37.49
N THR A 103 -41.54 28.34 36.47
CA THR A 103 -42.01 28.80 35.15
C THR A 103 -41.88 27.71 34.09
N ARG A 104 -42.77 27.72 33.10
CA ARG A 104 -42.76 26.78 31.97
C ARG A 104 -42.72 27.51 30.64
N PHE A 105 -41.78 27.13 29.79
CA PHE A 105 -41.60 27.65 28.44
C PHE A 105 -41.80 26.51 27.44
N GLU A 106 -42.89 26.54 26.69
CA GLU A 106 -43.21 25.48 25.72
C GLU A 106 -43.48 25.99 24.32
N ARG A 107 -42.95 25.28 23.32
CA ARG A 107 -43.28 25.49 21.90
C ARG A 107 -43.09 26.95 21.45
N ASN A 108 -42.14 27.64 22.06
CA ASN A 108 -41.82 29.01 21.73
C ASN A 108 -40.74 29.07 20.63
N GLY A 109 -40.74 30.14 19.83
CA GLY A 109 -39.75 30.39 18.78
C GLY A 109 -39.58 31.86 18.37
N GLY A 110 -38.41 32.46 18.61
CA GLY A 110 -38.19 33.90 18.44
C GLY A 110 -36.88 34.26 17.76
N LYS A 111 -36.41 35.51 17.91
CA LYS A 111 -35.15 35.98 17.30
C LYS A 111 -34.16 36.71 18.20
N PHE A 112 -34.51 37.12 19.42
CA PHE A 112 -33.57 37.80 20.34
C PHE A 112 -33.91 37.61 21.82
N SER A 113 -32.95 37.73 22.76
CA SER A 113 -33.26 38.16 24.16
C SER A 113 -32.05 38.51 25.11
N GLY A 114 -32.30 39.31 26.20
CA GLY A 114 -31.53 40.21 27.17
C GLY A 114 -31.02 39.70 28.58
N LEU A 115 -29.76 39.95 29.12
CA LEU A 115 -28.82 39.22 30.10
C LEU A 115 -28.56 40.06 31.32
N GLY A 116 -28.66 39.43 32.50
CA GLY A 116 -28.14 39.98 33.74
C GLY A 116 -28.31 39.04 34.90
N LYS A 117 -28.27 39.59 36.11
CA LYS A 117 -28.34 38.86 37.38
C LYS A 117 -29.68 38.12 37.48
N THR A 118 -29.73 36.94 36.87
CA THR A 118 -30.94 36.16 36.76
C THR A 118 -30.75 34.83 37.49
N VAL A 119 -31.68 34.51 38.37
CA VAL A 119 -31.79 33.17 38.98
C VAL A 119 -32.97 32.49 38.32
N ILE A 120 -32.72 31.37 37.67
CA ILE A 120 -33.75 30.51 37.06
C ILE A 120 -33.89 29.29 37.96
N ASN A 121 -35.05 29.06 38.54
CA ASN A 121 -35.26 28.00 39.50
C ASN A 121 -36.51 27.19 39.14
N ARG A 122 -36.42 25.86 39.14
CA ARG A 122 -37.56 24.97 38.85
C ARG A 122 -38.29 25.34 37.56
N THR A 123 -37.54 25.60 36.51
CA THR A 123 -38.08 26.01 35.21
C THR A 123 -38.01 24.87 34.20
N ILE A 124 -39.05 24.73 33.37
CA ILE A 124 -39.12 23.69 32.33
C ILE A 124 -39.09 24.34 30.96
N PHE A 125 -38.15 23.92 30.12
CA PHE A 125 -38.01 24.31 28.72
C PHE A 125 -38.32 23.12 27.81
N SER A 126 -39.50 23.09 27.20
CA SER A 126 -39.99 21.94 26.44
C SER A 126 -40.32 22.26 24.98
N THR A 127 -39.82 21.46 24.04
CA THR A 127 -40.22 21.51 22.62
C THR A 127 -40.09 22.88 21.95
N ASN A 128 -39.13 23.70 22.39
CA ASN A 128 -38.90 25.01 21.81
C ASN A 128 -38.18 24.87 20.46
N ASN A 129 -38.58 25.71 19.50
CA ASN A 129 -38.23 25.60 18.09
C ASN A 129 -37.93 26.98 17.56
N ILE A 130 -36.84 27.17 16.83
CA ILE A 130 -36.41 28.51 16.40
C ILE A 130 -36.17 28.55 14.90
N TYR A 131 -36.33 29.71 14.28
CA TYR A 131 -36.18 29.88 12.84
C TYR A 131 -34.95 30.73 12.51
N SER A 132 -33.92 30.12 11.92
CA SER A 132 -32.80 30.85 11.32
C SER A 132 -33.07 31.19 9.85
N LYS A 133 -33.33 32.47 9.57
CA LYS A 133 -33.16 33.05 8.24
C LYS A 133 -32.51 34.44 8.35
N SER A 134 -31.35 34.56 7.69
CA SER A 134 -30.71 35.77 7.16
C SER A 134 -30.17 36.88 8.10
N CYS A 135 -30.30 36.75 9.41
CA CYS A 135 -29.44 37.43 10.40
C CYS A 135 -29.39 36.47 11.60
N ASN A 136 -28.24 35.84 11.86
CA ASN A 136 -27.92 34.95 12.98
C ASN A 136 -29.06 34.86 14.02
N ALA A 137 -29.97 33.90 13.87
CA ALA A 137 -31.18 33.88 14.68
C ALA A 137 -30.83 33.52 16.12
N PHE A 138 -31.20 34.40 17.06
CA PHE A 138 -31.13 34.18 18.51
C PHE A 138 -32.54 33.92 19.03
N GLY A 139 -33.21 32.92 18.47
CA GLY A 139 -34.47 32.52 19.07
C GLY A 139 -34.23 31.73 20.33
N SER A 140 -35.07 31.99 21.29
CA SER A 140 -34.99 31.40 22.60
C SER A 140 -36.28 31.72 23.30
N SER A 141 -36.74 30.79 24.12
CA SER A 141 -37.91 31.03 24.95
C SER A 141 -37.61 32.05 26.04
N LEU A 142 -36.36 32.04 26.49
CA LEU A 142 -35.79 33.01 27.41
C LEU A 142 -34.46 33.46 26.85
N ALA A 143 -34.16 34.75 26.81
CA ALA A 143 -32.75 35.10 26.73
C ALA A 143 -32.32 36.38 27.38
N LEU A 144 -30.99 36.42 27.30
CA LEU A 144 -29.99 37.02 28.10
C LEU A 144 -28.93 37.82 27.24
N VAL A 145 -29.09 39.06 26.70
CA VAL A 145 -28.16 40.22 26.33
C VAL A 145 -27.83 41.33 27.38
N MET A 146 -26.54 41.57 27.69
CA MET A 146 -26.07 42.70 28.53
C MET A 146 -25.09 43.58 27.76
N PHE A 147 -25.11 44.88 28.05
CA PHE A 147 -24.13 45.84 27.56
C PHE A 147 -23.23 46.33 28.71
N ASN A 148 -21.91 46.27 28.52
CA ASN A 148 -20.90 46.85 29.41
C ASN A 148 -20.96 46.37 30.89
N ALA A 149 -20.70 45.09 31.16
CA ALA A 149 -20.71 44.55 32.54
C ALA A 149 -19.41 44.74 33.32
N SER A 150 -18.69 45.84 33.11
CA SER A 150 -17.48 46.16 33.89
C SER A 150 -17.86 46.43 35.36
N GLY A 151 -18.04 45.37 36.16
CA GLY A 151 -18.42 45.45 37.57
C GLY A 151 -19.42 44.41 38.07
N GLN A 152 -20.16 43.72 37.19
CA GLN A 152 -21.09 42.68 37.63
C GLN A 152 -20.36 41.35 37.86
N ARG A 153 -20.35 40.89 39.12
CA ARG A 153 -19.63 39.67 39.56
C ARG A 153 -20.55 38.51 39.94
N GLU A 154 -21.87 38.73 39.90
CA GLU A 154 -22.81 37.72 40.38
C GLU A 154 -23.08 36.66 39.30
N PRO A 155 -23.09 35.37 39.67
CA PRO A 155 -23.31 34.30 38.73
C PRO A 155 -24.75 34.26 38.22
N LEU A 156 -24.92 33.94 36.93
CA LEU A 156 -26.18 33.45 36.40
C LEU A 156 -26.40 32.04 36.95
N SER A 157 -27.49 31.81 37.68
CA SER A 157 -27.74 30.51 38.31
C SER A 157 -29.02 29.87 37.78
N ILE A 158 -28.88 28.68 37.20
CA ILE A 158 -29.99 27.84 36.75
C ILE A 158 -30.05 26.63 37.67
N LYS A 159 -31.14 26.49 38.41
CA LYS A 159 -31.32 25.46 39.43
C LYS A 159 -32.57 24.63 39.19
N TYR A 160 -32.50 23.34 39.48
CA TYR A 160 -33.66 22.42 39.48
C TYR A 160 -34.49 22.47 38.18
N SER A 161 -33.86 22.77 37.05
CA SER A 161 -34.55 23.06 35.79
C SER A 161 -34.38 21.92 34.78
N SER A 162 -35.33 21.80 33.85
CA SER A 162 -35.35 20.71 32.85
C SER A 162 -35.43 21.24 31.42
N PHE A 163 -34.69 20.59 30.51
CA PHE A 163 -34.68 20.84 29.07
C PHE A 163 -35.13 19.56 28.32
N ASP A 164 -36.35 19.54 27.82
CA ASP A 164 -36.98 18.34 27.24
C ASP A 164 -37.34 18.54 25.76
N GLY A 165 -36.79 17.69 24.89
CA GLY A 165 -37.25 17.56 23.52
C GLY A 165 -37.12 18.84 22.67
N ASN A 166 -36.17 19.71 23.00
CA ASN A 166 -35.95 20.92 22.22
C ASN A 166 -35.38 20.57 20.84
N ASN A 167 -35.84 21.29 19.82
CA ASN A 167 -35.37 21.21 18.44
C ASN A 167 -35.54 19.87 17.69
N LYS A 168 -36.62 19.12 17.95
CA LYS A 168 -36.87 17.85 17.25
C LYS A 168 -37.19 17.99 15.74
N ASN A 169 -37.59 19.19 15.26
CA ASN A 169 -38.25 19.31 13.95
C ASN A 169 -37.68 20.35 12.96
N LEU A 170 -36.66 21.15 13.30
CA LEU A 170 -36.19 22.23 12.42
C LEU A 170 -34.65 22.29 12.32
N PRO A 171 -34.08 22.40 11.11
CA PRO A 171 -32.65 22.66 10.92
C PRO A 171 -32.30 24.12 11.22
N HIS A 172 -31.15 24.35 11.85
CA HIS A 172 -30.56 25.67 12.15
C HIS A 172 -31.29 26.51 13.21
N THR A 173 -31.25 26.10 14.47
CA THR A 173 -32.00 26.75 15.55
C THR A 173 -31.11 27.06 16.74
N SER A 174 -31.46 28.11 17.50
CA SER A 174 -30.80 28.50 18.75
C SER A 174 -31.40 27.81 19.97
N GLY A 175 -30.97 28.20 21.15
CA GLY A 175 -31.26 27.48 22.38
C GLY A 175 -32.55 27.93 23.02
N ALA A 176 -33.17 27.06 23.82
CA ALA A 176 -34.26 27.50 24.70
C ALA A 176 -33.86 28.71 25.57
N VAL A 177 -32.58 28.77 25.96
CA VAL A 177 -31.95 29.89 26.66
C VAL A 177 -30.81 30.48 25.80
N PHE A 178 -30.83 31.78 25.51
CA PHE A 178 -29.67 32.48 24.93
C PHE A 178 -29.04 33.43 25.95
N ILE A 179 -27.73 33.65 25.88
CA ILE A 179 -26.90 34.43 26.81
C ILE A 179 -25.79 35.13 25.99
N GLY A 180 -25.98 36.36 25.52
CA GLY A 180 -24.96 37.22 24.93
C GLY A 180 -24.47 38.32 25.90
N MET A 181 -23.17 38.57 25.92
CA MET A 181 -22.60 39.72 26.64
C MET A 181 -21.73 40.52 25.68
N TYR A 182 -22.08 41.79 25.44
CA TYR A 182 -21.45 42.57 24.36
C TYR A 182 -20.58 43.70 24.90
N GLU A 183 -19.35 43.75 24.40
CA GLU A 183 -18.55 44.96 24.42
C GLU A 183 -18.96 45.85 23.23
N PRO A 184 -19.28 47.13 23.45
CA PRO A 184 -19.91 48.01 22.46
C PRO A 184 -19.09 48.35 21.20
N GLN A 185 -17.92 47.75 20.96
CA GLN A 185 -17.03 48.13 19.86
C GLN A 185 -16.73 47.03 18.85
N LEU A 186 -17.25 45.81 19.03
CA LEU A 186 -16.89 44.67 18.18
C LEU A 186 -18.06 44.24 17.27
N ASP A 187 -17.86 44.35 15.96
CA ASP A 187 -18.74 43.77 14.95
C ASP A 187 -18.55 42.24 14.92
N SER A 188 -19.29 41.53 15.76
CA SER A 188 -19.24 40.06 15.83
C SER A 188 -20.44 39.43 15.10
N GLN A 189 -20.17 38.67 14.03
CA GLN A 189 -21.14 37.73 13.46
C GLN A 189 -21.15 36.43 14.28
N ILE A 190 -22.33 35.85 14.47
CA ILE A 190 -22.57 34.73 15.38
C ILE A 190 -23.09 33.56 14.56
N SER A 191 -22.22 32.63 14.19
CA SER A 191 -22.53 31.62 13.17
C SER A 191 -23.20 30.34 13.69
N SER A 192 -23.29 30.13 15.01
CA SER A 192 -23.74 28.85 15.59
C SER A 192 -24.44 29.03 16.94
N THR A 193 -25.46 28.21 17.22
CA THR A 193 -26.28 28.36 18.44
C THR A 193 -26.71 27.01 19.02
N GLY A 194 -26.48 26.76 20.32
CA GLY A 194 -26.86 25.53 21.04
C GLY A 194 -28.36 25.37 21.25
N THR A 195 -28.93 24.16 21.38
CA THR A 195 -30.40 23.95 21.43
C THR A 195 -31.05 24.09 22.81
N CYS A 196 -30.29 23.97 23.90
CA CYS A 196 -30.79 24.15 25.27
C CYS A 196 -30.35 25.51 25.80
N LEU A 197 -29.05 25.77 25.79
CA LEU A 197 -28.45 27.00 26.25
C LEU A 197 -27.35 27.42 25.28
N TYR A 198 -27.33 28.68 24.89
CA TYR A 198 -26.21 29.28 24.17
C TYR A 198 -25.70 30.47 24.96
N ALA A 199 -24.43 30.45 25.36
CA ALA A 199 -23.76 31.55 26.04
C ALA A 199 -22.52 32.00 25.27
N HIS A 200 -22.35 33.30 25.09
CA HIS A 200 -21.19 33.87 24.42
C HIS A 200 -20.87 35.25 24.98
N THR A 201 -19.62 35.47 25.36
CA THR A 201 -19.10 36.81 25.66
C THR A 201 -18.31 37.36 24.47
N TYR A 202 -18.70 38.55 24.01
CA TYR A 202 -18.11 39.29 22.89
C TYR A 202 -17.23 40.42 23.43
N PHE A 203 -16.15 40.05 24.11
CA PHE A 203 -15.11 40.98 24.59
C PHE A 203 -13.82 40.83 23.82
N SER A 204 -13.00 41.87 23.82
CA SER A 204 -11.59 41.77 23.46
C SER A 204 -10.86 40.76 24.38
N GLU A 205 -9.84 40.07 23.85
CA GLU A 205 -9.11 38.97 24.52
C GLU A 205 -8.68 39.26 25.98
N LYS A 206 -8.43 40.54 26.32
CA LYS A 206 -8.01 40.93 27.67
C LYS A 206 -9.10 40.80 28.74
N PHE A 207 -10.39 40.89 28.37
CA PHE A 207 -11.50 40.94 29.33
C PHE A 207 -12.41 39.69 29.27
N GLN A 208 -12.20 38.80 28.30
CA GLN A 208 -13.01 37.60 28.09
C GLN A 208 -13.11 36.72 29.35
N HIS A 209 -12.06 36.65 30.17
CA HIS A 209 -12.03 35.76 31.34
C HIS A 209 -12.70 36.29 32.60
N ASP A 210 -13.27 37.50 32.62
CA ASP A 210 -13.85 38.07 33.86
C ASP A 210 -15.36 38.27 33.82
N ALA A 211 -15.96 38.11 32.64
CA ALA A 211 -17.27 38.62 32.30
C ALA A 211 -18.46 37.78 32.79
N LEU A 212 -18.44 36.46 32.55
CA LEU A 212 -19.64 35.62 32.66
C LEU A 212 -19.38 34.37 33.50
N HIS A 213 -20.08 34.25 34.63
CA HIS A 213 -20.08 33.08 35.49
C HIS A 213 -21.46 32.41 35.45
N ILE A 214 -21.53 31.15 35.00
CA ILE A 214 -22.76 30.37 34.90
C ILE A 214 -22.70 29.22 35.91
N ILE A 215 -23.76 29.05 36.70
CA ILE A 215 -23.94 27.92 37.62
C ILE A 215 -25.15 27.11 37.18
N LEU A 216 -24.95 25.83 36.88
CA LEU A 216 -25.99 24.84 36.59
C LEU A 216 -26.07 23.85 37.76
N GLU A 217 -27.20 23.84 38.46
CA GLU A 217 -27.41 23.01 39.65
C GLU A 217 -28.65 22.13 39.52
N ASN A 218 -28.52 20.82 39.64
CA ASN A 218 -29.64 19.87 39.51
C ASN A 218 -30.41 20.02 38.18
N ILE A 219 -29.69 20.06 37.06
CA ILE A 219 -30.25 20.18 35.71
C ILE A 219 -30.53 18.82 35.11
N THR A 220 -31.68 18.72 34.45
CA THR A 220 -32.03 17.57 33.60
C THR A 220 -32.11 18.01 32.15
N ALA A 221 -31.43 17.31 31.22
CA ALA A 221 -31.60 17.51 29.79
C ALA A 221 -31.82 16.17 29.08
N TYR A 222 -32.98 16.04 28.42
CA TYR A 222 -33.44 14.78 27.86
C TYR A 222 -33.96 14.93 26.43
N GLN A 223 -33.61 13.97 25.55
CA GLN A 223 -34.13 13.89 24.18
C GLN A 223 -34.00 15.17 23.35
N ASN A 224 -33.02 16.00 23.64
CA ASN A 224 -32.73 17.17 22.82
C ASN A 224 -32.02 16.70 21.55
N SER A 225 -32.35 17.29 20.41
CA SER A 225 -31.80 16.87 19.11
C SER A 225 -31.30 18.06 18.33
N GLN A 226 -30.16 17.90 17.66
CA GLN A 226 -29.70 18.83 16.64
C GLN A 226 -30.07 18.26 15.28
N ALA A 227 -30.99 18.94 14.59
CA ALA A 227 -31.52 18.50 13.29
C ALA A 227 -30.47 18.38 12.17
N THR A 228 -29.27 18.94 12.34
CA THR A 228 -28.13 18.76 11.42
C THR A 228 -27.67 17.30 11.32
N LEU A 229 -28.01 16.44 12.29
CA LEU A 229 -27.74 15.00 12.25
C LEU A 229 -28.65 14.19 11.27
N GLN A 230 -29.53 14.79 10.48
CA GLN A 230 -30.32 14.01 9.50
C GLN A 230 -29.91 14.24 8.03
N ASN A 231 -29.27 15.38 7.69
CA ASN A 231 -28.88 15.75 6.33
C ASN A 231 -27.36 15.94 6.18
N TRP A 232 -26.61 14.91 6.57
CA TRP A 232 -25.16 14.87 6.85
C TRP A 232 -24.16 15.21 5.74
N VAL A 233 -24.57 15.54 4.51
CA VAL A 233 -23.62 15.40 3.38
C VAL A 233 -22.76 16.64 3.12
N GLN A 234 -23.06 17.86 3.61
CA GLN A 234 -22.40 19.05 3.03
C GLN A 234 -22.13 20.29 3.87
N SER A 235 -22.55 20.40 5.13
CA SER A 235 -22.33 21.66 5.88
C SER A 235 -21.25 21.53 6.95
N SER A 236 -20.13 22.24 6.75
CA SER A 236 -18.99 22.44 7.66
C SER A 236 -19.29 23.12 9.00
N HIS A 237 -20.54 23.06 9.47
CA HIS A 237 -21.00 23.68 10.71
C HIS A 237 -21.12 22.63 11.81
N ASP A 238 -20.04 21.89 12.04
CA ASP A 238 -19.87 20.78 13.01
C ASP A 238 -19.94 21.21 14.51
N ASN A 239 -20.41 22.43 14.79
CA ASN A 239 -20.00 23.17 16.00
C ASN A 239 -21.16 23.65 16.87
N VAL A 240 -22.06 22.76 17.22
CA VAL A 240 -23.08 23.12 18.19
C VAL A 240 -23.21 22.03 19.25
N GLY A 241 -23.13 22.40 20.52
CA GLY A 241 -23.56 21.56 21.64
C GLY A 241 -24.94 21.98 22.13
N HIS A 242 -25.67 21.12 22.84
CA HIS A 242 -26.95 21.50 23.44
C HIS A 242 -26.79 22.69 24.40
N PHE A 243 -25.73 22.67 25.20
CA PHE A 243 -25.23 23.77 26.03
C PHE A 243 -23.94 24.28 25.40
N THR A 244 -24.05 25.30 24.55
CA THR A 244 -22.88 25.92 23.90
C THR A 244 -22.44 27.12 24.74
N ILE A 245 -21.18 27.15 25.18
CA ILE A 245 -20.66 28.22 26.04
C ILE A 245 -19.32 28.68 25.49
N VAL A 246 -19.21 29.95 25.14
CA VAL A 246 -18.04 30.53 24.47
C VAL A 246 -17.54 31.73 25.25
N ASN A 247 -16.24 31.73 25.58
CA ASN A 247 -15.54 32.81 26.28
C ASN A 247 -16.17 33.17 27.64
N ALA A 248 -16.77 32.22 28.37
CA ALA A 248 -17.24 32.48 29.72
C ALA A 248 -16.08 32.40 30.71
N LYS A 249 -16.14 33.18 31.80
CA LYS A 249 -15.18 33.10 32.90
C LYS A 249 -15.18 31.71 33.53
N LEU A 250 -16.38 31.23 33.85
CA LEU A 250 -16.57 30.00 34.62
C LEU A 250 -17.94 29.40 34.32
N LEU A 251 -17.95 28.11 33.98
CA LEU A 251 -19.12 27.26 34.04
C LEU A 251 -18.99 26.32 35.23
N GLU A 252 -19.95 26.32 36.13
CA GLU A 252 -19.98 25.45 37.30
C GLU A 252 -21.18 24.49 37.22
N LEU A 253 -20.91 23.18 37.19
CA LEU A 253 -21.91 22.12 37.27
C LEU A 253 -21.92 21.55 38.69
N LYS A 254 -23.05 21.68 39.40
CA LYS A 254 -23.20 21.30 40.81
C LYS A 254 -24.43 20.43 41.06
N GLY A 255 -24.42 19.68 42.16
CA GLY A 255 -25.55 18.85 42.57
C GLY A 255 -25.70 17.60 41.70
N ASN A 256 -26.94 17.16 41.50
CA ASN A 256 -27.32 15.93 40.81
C ASN A 256 -27.86 16.24 39.40
N ASN A 257 -27.00 16.20 38.38
CA ASN A 257 -27.37 16.54 37.01
C ASN A 257 -27.56 15.27 36.15
N TYR A 258 -28.53 15.30 35.23
CA TYR A 258 -28.89 14.16 34.37
C TYR A 258 -29.01 14.60 32.91
N PHE A 259 -28.11 14.12 32.05
CA PHE A 259 -28.07 14.42 30.62
C PHE A 259 -28.17 13.10 29.85
N TYR A 260 -29.34 12.78 29.28
CA TYR A 260 -29.54 11.47 28.66
C TYR A 260 -30.33 11.48 27.36
N ASN A 261 -30.01 10.52 26.48
CA ASN A 261 -30.61 10.36 25.14
C ASN A 261 -30.58 11.63 24.28
N ASN A 262 -29.55 12.46 24.40
CA ASN A 262 -29.40 13.64 23.55
C ASN A 262 -28.67 13.31 22.23
N SER A 263 -29.06 13.96 21.14
CA SER A 263 -28.48 13.79 19.80
C SER A 263 -27.78 15.08 19.37
N GLY A 264 -26.48 15.12 19.61
CA GLY A 264 -25.57 16.26 19.62
C GLY A 264 -24.65 16.13 20.85
N SER A 265 -23.54 16.88 20.87
CA SER A 265 -22.75 16.99 22.10
C SER A 265 -23.58 17.71 23.17
N VAL A 266 -23.63 17.20 24.40
CA VAL A 266 -24.38 17.87 25.48
C VAL A 266 -23.79 19.25 25.74
N PHE A 267 -22.47 19.35 25.95
CA PHE A 267 -21.78 20.61 26.10
C PHE A 267 -20.79 20.83 24.95
N ASP A 268 -20.79 22.03 24.36
CA ASP A 268 -19.76 22.52 23.43
C ASP A 268 -19.18 23.81 24.01
N ILE A 269 -17.95 23.74 24.53
CA ILE A 269 -17.39 24.76 25.41
C ILE A 269 -16.06 25.25 24.85
N THR A 270 -15.95 26.56 24.62
CA THR A 270 -14.78 27.22 24.06
C THR A 270 -14.24 28.28 25.01
N ASP A 271 -12.93 28.27 25.25
CA ASP A 271 -12.20 29.24 26.07
C ASP A 271 -12.84 29.53 27.44
N THR A 272 -13.34 28.49 28.11
CA THR A 272 -14.08 28.62 29.38
C THR A 272 -13.55 27.66 30.43
N ARG A 273 -13.35 28.15 31.66
CA ARG A 273 -13.04 27.29 32.82
C ARG A 273 -14.29 26.54 33.24
N ILE A 274 -14.16 25.24 33.48
CA ILE A 274 -15.28 24.39 33.89
C ILE A 274 -15.01 23.85 35.29
N GLU A 275 -15.95 23.96 36.20
CA GLU A 275 -15.90 23.37 37.54
C GLU A 275 -17.01 22.33 37.69
N LEU A 276 -16.63 21.10 38.05
CA LEU A 276 -17.54 19.99 38.21
C LEU A 276 -17.61 19.58 39.68
N ALA A 277 -18.80 19.50 40.25
CA ALA A 277 -19.05 19.02 41.60
C ALA A 277 -20.38 18.26 41.71
N GLY A 278 -20.48 17.34 42.68
CA GLY A 278 -21.69 16.53 42.90
C GLY A 278 -21.73 15.26 42.03
N ILE A 279 -22.94 14.84 41.63
CA ILE A 279 -23.18 13.62 40.84
C ILE A 279 -23.68 14.02 39.46
N LEU A 280 -22.90 13.71 38.42
CA LEU A 280 -23.22 14.08 37.03
C LEU A 280 -23.41 12.82 36.19
N ASN A 281 -24.59 12.65 35.59
CA ASN A 281 -24.90 11.48 34.77
C ASN A 281 -25.06 11.88 33.30
N PHE A 282 -24.23 11.31 32.42
CA PHE A 282 -24.29 11.43 30.98
C PHE A 282 -24.58 10.04 30.38
N THR A 283 -25.81 9.80 29.93
CA THR A 283 -26.23 8.45 29.51
C THR A 283 -26.80 8.42 28.10
N LYS A 284 -26.29 7.55 27.24
CA LYS A 284 -26.82 7.33 25.87
C LYS A 284 -26.85 8.59 25.00
N ASN A 285 -25.92 9.52 25.21
CA ASN A 285 -25.81 10.70 24.34
C ASN A 285 -25.01 10.33 23.08
N ARG A 286 -25.44 10.85 21.92
CA ARG A 286 -24.83 10.60 20.63
C ARG A 286 -24.34 11.91 20.03
N GLY A 287 -23.08 12.02 19.65
CA GLY A 287 -22.52 13.25 19.10
C GLY A 287 -21.56 12.97 17.95
N GLU A 288 -21.12 14.00 17.25
CA GLU A 288 -20.07 13.85 16.24
C GLU A 288 -18.70 13.64 16.91
N LYS A 289 -18.39 14.48 17.90
CA LYS A 289 -17.15 14.51 18.70
C LYS A 289 -17.55 14.77 20.15
N GLY A 290 -17.14 13.96 21.12
CA GLY A 290 -17.42 14.23 22.54
C GLY A 290 -18.92 14.35 22.81
N SER A 291 -19.67 13.25 22.84
CA SER A 291 -21.13 13.36 22.93
C SER A 291 -21.63 13.93 24.26
N ALA A 292 -20.81 13.88 25.32
CA ALA A 292 -21.09 14.57 26.58
C ALA A 292 -20.41 15.93 26.63
N LEU A 293 -19.08 15.98 26.51
CA LEU A 293 -18.29 17.20 26.60
C LEU A 293 -17.42 17.35 25.35
N LYS A 294 -17.62 18.44 24.62
CA LYS A 294 -16.79 18.88 23.50
C LYS A 294 -16.13 20.19 23.91
N LEU A 295 -14.80 20.19 24.04
CA LEU A 295 -14.03 21.31 24.58
C LEU A 295 -13.04 21.84 23.55
N PHE A 296 -12.97 23.15 23.40
CA PHE A 296 -12.05 23.84 22.49
C PHE A 296 -11.31 25.00 23.16
N GLY A 297 -10.18 25.37 22.54
CA GLY A 297 -9.34 26.48 23.00
C GLY A 297 -8.81 26.20 24.41
N ASN A 298 -8.71 27.24 25.23
CA ASN A 298 -8.20 27.18 26.61
C ASN A 298 -9.21 26.61 27.63
N SER A 299 -10.22 25.85 27.16
CA SER A 299 -11.21 25.21 28.02
C SER A 299 -10.61 24.06 28.81
N HIS A 300 -10.84 24.03 30.12
CA HIS A 300 -10.32 22.98 31.00
C HIS A 300 -11.22 22.72 32.21
N ILE A 301 -11.22 21.47 32.66
CA ILE A 301 -12.07 20.94 33.72
C ILE A 301 -11.32 20.93 35.05
N HIS A 302 -11.87 21.61 36.04
CA HIS A 302 -11.51 21.51 37.44
C HIS A 302 -12.49 20.59 38.15
N MET A 303 -11.98 19.49 38.66
CA MET A 303 -12.76 18.52 39.41
C MET A 303 -12.81 18.92 40.88
N GLY A 304 -14.01 19.24 41.36
CA GLY A 304 -14.31 19.55 42.74
C GLY A 304 -14.32 18.32 43.64
N GLU A 305 -14.50 18.57 44.93
CA GLU A 305 -14.55 17.52 45.96
C GLU A 305 -15.83 16.67 45.85
N ASN A 306 -15.69 15.37 46.13
CA ASN A 306 -16.79 14.39 46.06
C ASN A 306 -17.50 14.35 44.69
N LEU A 307 -16.79 14.72 43.63
CA LEU A 307 -17.31 14.60 42.28
C LEU A 307 -17.41 13.13 41.87
N GLU A 308 -18.59 12.72 41.46
CA GLU A 308 -18.85 11.47 40.75
C GLU A 308 -19.47 11.76 39.39
N VAL A 309 -18.82 11.35 38.32
CA VAL A 309 -19.35 11.50 36.96
C VAL A 309 -19.52 10.14 36.30
N TYR A 310 -20.67 9.89 35.73
CA TYR A 310 -20.99 8.66 35.02
C TYR A 310 -21.21 8.97 33.54
N PHE A 311 -20.33 8.48 32.68
CA PHE A 311 -20.47 8.48 31.24
C PHE A 311 -20.84 7.06 30.80
N THR A 312 -22.13 6.82 30.57
CA THR A 312 -22.67 5.48 30.28
C THR A 312 -23.25 5.41 28.87
N GLU A 313 -22.77 4.48 28.05
CA GLU A 313 -23.27 4.20 26.70
C GLU A 313 -23.29 5.43 25.77
N ASN A 314 -22.37 6.38 25.98
CA ASN A 314 -22.23 7.53 25.09
C ASN A 314 -21.48 7.13 23.81
N SER A 315 -21.90 7.65 22.67
CA SER A 315 -21.27 7.35 21.38
C SER A 315 -20.92 8.59 20.59
N ALA A 316 -19.68 8.70 20.11
CA ALA A 316 -19.27 9.70 19.14
C ALA A 316 -19.09 9.07 17.75
N MET A 317 -19.44 9.80 16.69
CA MET A 317 -19.18 9.33 15.32
C MET A 317 -17.69 9.28 15.00
N THR A 318 -16.95 10.29 15.45
CA THR A 318 -15.52 10.42 15.16
C THR A 318 -14.71 10.15 16.42
N LYS A 319 -14.55 11.13 17.30
CA LYS A 319 -13.55 11.09 18.38
C LYS A 319 -14.14 11.34 19.75
N GLY A 320 -13.59 10.67 20.76
CA GLY A 320 -13.92 10.92 22.16
C GLY A 320 -15.38 10.55 22.47
N GLY A 321 -15.68 9.28 22.70
CA GLY A 321 -17.07 8.82 22.82
C GLY A 321 -17.91 9.60 23.84
N ALA A 322 -17.28 10.00 24.95
CA ALA A 322 -17.86 10.89 25.95
C ALA A 322 -17.23 12.29 25.92
N ILE A 323 -15.89 12.37 25.95
CA ILE A 323 -15.15 13.63 26.06
C ILE A 323 -14.25 13.80 24.83
N TYR A 324 -14.42 14.91 24.13
CA TYR A 324 -13.49 15.41 23.13
C TYR A 324 -12.95 16.74 23.61
N ALA A 325 -11.63 16.91 23.66
CA ALA A 325 -11.02 18.18 24.05
C ALA A 325 -9.81 18.51 23.17
N TYR A 326 -9.84 19.67 22.52
CA TYR A 326 -8.78 20.11 21.62
C TYR A 326 -8.38 21.56 21.91
N ASP A 327 -7.18 21.72 22.43
CA ASP A 327 -6.62 23.00 22.84
C ASP A 327 -5.40 23.36 21.97
N TYR A 328 -5.54 24.41 21.18
CA TYR A 328 -4.50 24.88 20.24
C TYR A 328 -3.61 25.98 20.83
N SER A 329 -3.97 26.55 21.98
CA SER A 329 -3.38 27.80 22.48
C SER A 329 -2.72 27.66 23.85
N SER A 330 -3.14 26.70 24.67
CA SER A 330 -2.69 26.55 26.04
C SER A 330 -1.87 25.28 26.26
N ASN A 331 -0.97 25.33 27.24
CA ASN A 331 -0.27 24.17 27.76
C ASN A 331 -0.99 23.58 28.99
N GLN A 332 -2.20 24.02 29.31
CA GLN A 332 -2.91 23.60 30.52
C GLN A 332 -3.50 22.21 30.35
N CYS A 333 -3.45 21.39 31.40
CA CYS A 333 -4.10 20.09 31.36
C CYS A 333 -5.62 20.25 31.30
N ILE A 334 -6.26 19.47 30.42
CA ILE A 334 -7.73 19.45 30.32
C ILE A 334 -8.37 18.97 31.63
N LEU A 335 -7.73 18.04 32.34
CA LEU A 335 -8.22 17.52 33.62
C LEU A 335 -7.35 18.01 34.77
N LYS A 336 -7.91 18.87 35.62
CA LYS A 336 -7.27 19.41 36.82
C LYS A 336 -7.99 18.92 38.07
N THR A 337 -7.21 18.63 39.10
CA THR A 337 -7.71 18.26 40.43
C THR A 337 -7.05 19.16 41.47
N ASN A 338 -7.78 19.47 42.53
CA ASN A 338 -7.24 20.17 43.68
C ASN A 338 -6.65 19.11 44.65
N SER A 339 -5.31 19.04 44.71
CA SER A 339 -4.51 17.89 45.19
C SER A 339 -4.68 17.46 46.65
N ASN A 340 -5.48 18.15 47.46
CA ASN A 340 -5.43 18.01 48.92
C ASN A 340 -6.63 17.24 49.52
N LYS A 341 -7.53 16.70 48.70
CA LYS A 341 -8.84 16.22 49.17
C LYS A 341 -9.30 14.94 48.47
N ARG A 342 -10.45 14.39 48.87
CA ARG A 342 -11.04 13.15 48.32
C ARG A 342 -10.97 13.15 46.79
N THR A 343 -10.43 12.06 46.24
CA THR A 343 -10.21 11.90 44.80
C THR A 343 -11.54 11.87 44.05
N PRO A 344 -11.75 12.74 43.05
CA PRO A 344 -12.92 12.67 42.18
C PRO A 344 -12.94 11.35 41.42
N ARG A 345 -14.13 10.86 41.02
CA ARG A 345 -14.29 9.59 40.30
C ARG A 345 -15.09 9.80 39.02
N LEU A 346 -14.51 9.45 37.89
CA LEU A 346 -15.13 9.51 36.58
C LEU A 346 -15.26 8.08 36.04
N TYR A 347 -16.48 7.60 35.89
CA TYR A 347 -16.81 6.28 35.38
C TYR A 347 -17.16 6.36 33.89
N PHE A 348 -16.52 5.53 33.07
CA PHE A 348 -16.72 5.43 31.64
C PHE A 348 -17.17 4.02 31.30
N ILE A 349 -18.47 3.85 31.08
CA ILE A 349 -19.12 2.55 30.93
C ILE A 349 -19.64 2.42 29.51
N ASN A 350 -19.08 1.50 28.71
CA ASN A 350 -19.52 1.17 27.36
C ASN A 350 -19.61 2.38 26.40
N ASN A 351 -18.72 3.38 26.53
CA ASN A 351 -18.66 4.48 25.58
C ASN A 351 -17.94 4.03 24.29
N THR A 352 -18.33 4.60 23.14
CA THR A 352 -17.76 4.26 21.84
C THR A 352 -17.45 5.49 20.98
N ALA A 353 -16.44 5.40 20.12
CA ALA A 353 -16.11 6.40 19.12
C ALA A 353 -15.78 5.69 17.79
N GLY A 354 -16.20 6.23 16.65
CA GLY A 354 -15.96 5.59 15.35
C GLY A 354 -14.52 5.65 14.86
N GLU A 355 -13.74 6.64 15.30
CA GLU A 355 -12.34 6.85 14.91
C GLU A 355 -11.35 6.58 16.05
N SER A 356 -11.42 7.35 17.15
CA SER A 356 -10.44 7.29 18.24
C SER A 356 -10.97 7.72 19.59
N GLY A 357 -10.35 7.21 20.65
CA GLY A 357 -10.66 7.59 22.03
C GLY A 357 -12.07 7.17 22.39
N GLY A 358 -12.30 5.86 22.56
CA GLY A 358 -13.63 5.29 22.81
C GLY A 358 -14.40 6.00 23.93
N SER A 359 -13.69 6.56 24.91
CA SER A 359 -14.26 7.43 25.93
C SER A 359 -13.74 8.88 25.85
N ILE A 360 -12.42 9.06 25.79
CA ILE A 360 -11.75 10.36 25.86
C ILE A 360 -10.80 10.50 24.66
N TYR A 361 -10.91 11.61 23.94
CA TYR A 361 -9.90 12.08 22.99
C TYR A 361 -9.43 13.46 23.40
N SER A 362 -8.12 13.64 23.63
CA SER A 362 -7.59 14.97 23.92
C SER A 362 -6.11 15.16 23.60
N ASN A 363 -5.72 16.37 23.20
CA ASN A 363 -4.32 16.70 22.91
C ASN A 363 -3.49 17.14 24.13
N ASN A 364 -4.14 17.60 25.21
CA ASN A 364 -3.48 18.15 26.41
C ASN A 364 -3.77 17.32 27.67
N LEU A 365 -3.64 15.98 27.56
CA LEU A 365 -3.76 15.08 28.72
C LEU A 365 -2.43 14.86 29.46
N TYR A 366 -1.31 14.97 28.78
CA TYR A 366 0.02 14.68 29.30
C TYR A 366 0.97 15.83 29.00
N ASN A 367 2.05 15.99 29.78
CA ASN A 367 3.05 17.05 29.62
C ASN A 367 2.42 18.45 29.53
N CYS A 368 1.50 18.69 30.46
CA CYS A 368 0.70 19.90 30.54
C CYS A 368 0.82 20.48 31.94
N GLU A 369 0.51 21.77 32.08
CA GLU A 369 0.51 22.49 33.35
C GLU A 369 -0.81 22.25 34.10
N ALA A 370 -0.71 21.79 35.34
CA ALA A 370 -1.83 21.69 36.26
C ALA A 370 -1.43 22.30 37.60
N SER A 371 -2.22 23.26 38.08
CA SER A 371 -2.02 23.91 39.38
C SER A 371 -0.61 24.51 39.57
N ARG A 372 -0.07 25.15 38.52
CA ARG A 372 1.29 25.74 38.47
C ARG A 372 2.45 24.73 38.53
N SER A 373 2.16 23.44 38.40
CA SER A 373 3.15 22.38 38.28
C SER A 373 3.04 21.73 36.91
N PHE A 374 4.18 21.52 36.26
CA PHE A 374 4.23 20.75 35.02
C PHE A 374 4.07 19.27 35.36
N ARG A 375 3.02 18.63 34.83
CA ARG A 375 2.78 17.21 35.06
C ARG A 375 3.42 16.39 33.97
N GLY A 376 4.43 15.62 34.35
CA GLY A 376 5.01 14.61 33.48
C GLY A 376 4.02 13.49 33.16
N ILE A 377 4.33 12.71 32.13
CA ILE A 377 3.51 11.57 31.67
C ILE A 377 3.19 10.57 32.80
N GLN A 378 4.17 10.25 33.65
CA GLN A 378 3.99 9.26 34.72
C GLN A 378 3.08 9.76 35.84
N GLU A 379 3.22 11.03 36.24
CA GLU A 379 2.36 11.64 37.25
C GLU A 379 0.91 11.71 36.77
N ALA A 380 0.71 12.13 35.52
CA ALA A 380 -0.61 12.16 34.90
C ALA A 380 -1.23 10.75 34.81
N LYS A 381 -0.45 9.73 34.43
CA LYS A 381 -0.92 8.34 34.41
C LYS A 381 -1.36 7.83 35.77
N THR A 382 -0.57 8.08 36.81
CA THR A 382 -0.91 7.69 38.19
C THR A 382 -2.21 8.35 38.60
N LEU A 383 -2.32 9.66 38.40
CA LEU A 383 -3.53 10.41 38.72
C LEU A 383 -4.76 9.89 37.96
N TYR A 384 -4.63 9.67 36.65
CA TYR A 384 -5.74 9.20 35.82
C TYR A 384 -6.14 7.77 36.14
N LYS A 385 -5.21 6.93 36.61
CA LYS A 385 -5.53 5.59 37.10
C LYS A 385 -6.41 5.65 38.36
N ASP A 386 -6.21 6.66 39.20
CA ASP A 386 -6.96 6.84 40.44
C ASP A 386 -8.34 7.50 40.21
N ILE A 387 -8.46 8.35 39.18
CA ILE A 387 -9.67 9.13 38.90
C ILE A 387 -10.56 8.49 37.83
N LEU A 388 -9.98 7.87 36.80
CA LEU A 388 -10.71 7.36 35.63
C LEU A 388 -10.95 5.85 35.77
N HIS A 389 -12.22 5.47 35.79
CA HIS A 389 -12.66 4.08 35.88
C HIS A 389 -13.34 3.66 34.58
N PHE A 390 -12.76 2.69 33.85
CA PHE A 390 -13.28 2.21 32.56
C PHE A 390 -13.96 0.85 32.69
N THR A 391 -15.09 0.67 32.00
CA THR A 391 -15.79 -0.61 31.85
C THR A 391 -16.19 -0.78 30.38
N PRO A 392 -15.61 -1.76 29.64
CA PRO A 392 -14.59 -2.72 30.07
C PRO A 392 -13.24 -2.06 30.40
N SER A 393 -12.44 -2.69 31.27
CA SER A 393 -11.24 -2.15 31.92
C SER A 393 -10.04 -1.83 31.00
N SER A 394 -10.21 -1.89 29.68
CA SER A 394 -9.13 -1.55 28.74
C SER A 394 -8.95 -0.05 28.63
N VAL A 395 -7.95 0.50 29.32
CA VAL A 395 -7.53 1.91 29.16
C VAL A 395 -7.03 2.19 27.73
N GLN A 396 -6.51 1.18 27.02
CA GLN A 396 -5.82 1.38 25.74
C GLN A 396 -6.71 1.90 24.62
N ASN A 397 -7.98 1.49 24.58
CA ASN A 397 -8.92 1.92 23.53
C ASN A 397 -9.81 3.09 23.99
N ASN A 398 -9.79 3.40 25.28
CA ASN A 398 -10.69 4.38 25.88
C ASN A 398 -10.09 5.80 25.90
N ILE A 399 -8.76 5.93 25.93
CA ILE A 399 -8.07 7.22 25.93
C ILE A 399 -7.14 7.30 24.72
N SER A 400 -7.41 8.27 23.86
CA SER A 400 -6.56 8.60 22.70
C SER A 400 -6.12 10.06 22.76
N THR A 401 -5.00 10.34 22.10
CA THR A 401 -4.48 11.70 21.92
C THR A 401 -4.23 11.94 20.44
N PHE A 402 -3.96 13.19 20.06
CA PHE A 402 -3.60 13.48 18.68
C PHE A 402 -2.29 12.79 18.27
N PRO A 403 -2.20 12.34 17.00
CA PRO A 403 -0.95 11.86 16.44
C PRO A 403 0.02 13.03 16.24
N VAL A 404 1.28 12.83 16.64
CA VAL A 404 2.36 13.85 16.55
C VAL A 404 3.54 13.32 15.73
N SER A 405 3.47 12.07 15.32
CA SER A 405 4.44 11.51 14.40
C SER A 405 3.75 10.51 13.50
N LEU A 406 4.09 10.57 12.23
CA LEU A 406 3.71 9.56 11.26
C LEU A 406 4.97 8.74 10.96
N CYS A 407 4.84 7.42 10.98
CA CYS A 407 5.97 6.52 10.82
C CYS A 407 5.67 5.50 9.72
N VAL A 408 6.70 5.16 8.93
CA VAL A 408 6.63 4.07 7.95
C VAL A 408 7.20 2.81 8.59
N CYS A 409 6.39 1.75 8.61
CA CYS A 409 6.73 0.45 9.14
C CYS A 409 7.39 -0.43 8.07
N SER A 410 8.26 -1.35 8.51
CA SER A 410 8.96 -2.27 7.59
C SER A 410 8.09 -3.40 7.04
N SER A 411 7.09 -3.84 7.79
CA SER A 411 6.14 -4.90 7.39
C SER A 411 4.91 -4.90 8.30
N SER A 412 3.85 -5.62 7.92
CA SER A 412 2.62 -5.76 8.73
C SER A 412 2.85 -6.42 10.09
N ASN A 413 3.88 -7.27 10.22
CA ASN A 413 4.06 -8.14 11.40
C ASN A 413 5.28 -7.75 12.26
N SER A 414 6.04 -6.70 11.89
CA SER A 414 7.19 -6.28 12.70
C SER A 414 6.73 -5.48 13.91
N THR A 415 6.56 -6.15 15.04
CA THR A 415 6.29 -5.55 16.35
C THR A 415 7.50 -4.80 16.92
N THR A 416 8.71 -4.96 16.36
CA THR A 416 9.95 -4.61 17.07
C THR A 416 10.84 -3.55 16.43
N THR A 417 10.63 -3.11 15.18
CA THR A 417 11.48 -2.05 14.60
C THR A 417 10.71 -1.08 13.72
N ILE A 418 10.21 -0.02 14.32
CA ILE A 418 9.71 1.15 13.59
C ILE A 418 10.93 1.90 13.10
N LYS A 419 11.22 1.77 11.81
CA LYS A 419 12.55 2.09 11.26
C LYS A 419 12.82 3.59 11.18
N LYS A 420 11.88 4.42 10.71
CA LYS A 420 12.05 5.88 10.51
C LYS A 420 10.71 6.64 10.47
N CYS A 421 10.61 7.77 11.17
CA CYS A 421 9.41 8.64 11.18
C CYS A 421 9.60 9.97 10.42
N HIS A 422 10.74 10.17 9.74
CA HIS A 422 11.00 11.40 8.97
C HIS A 422 11.27 11.15 7.49
N THR A 423 12.11 10.15 7.18
CA THR A 423 12.46 9.84 5.79
C THR A 423 12.52 8.34 5.56
N TYR A 424 11.83 7.88 4.53
CA TYR A 424 11.78 6.47 4.14
C TYR A 424 12.21 6.34 2.67
N ASN A 425 13.11 5.40 2.38
CA ASN A 425 13.50 5.09 1.02
C ASN A 425 12.66 3.92 0.53
N TYR A 426 11.85 4.14 -0.50
CA TYR A 426 11.13 3.06 -1.16
C TYR A 426 12.04 2.48 -2.25
N ASP A 427 12.64 1.33 -1.98
CA ASP A 427 13.72 0.77 -2.81
C ASP A 427 13.25 0.26 -4.19
N LYS A 428 11.93 0.02 -4.35
CA LYS A 428 11.35 -0.46 -5.60
C LYS A 428 11.16 0.68 -6.61
N THR A 429 11.33 0.33 -7.88
CA THR A 429 11.06 1.23 -9.00
C THR A 429 9.57 1.31 -9.25
N ILE A 430 9.05 2.51 -9.47
CA ILE A 430 7.62 2.80 -9.65
C ILE A 430 7.32 3.21 -11.09
N TYR A 431 6.27 2.63 -11.64
CA TYR A 431 5.71 2.97 -12.95
C TYR A 431 4.41 3.77 -12.82
N ALA A 432 4.04 4.50 -13.88
CA ALA A 432 2.79 5.28 -13.87
C ALA A 432 1.56 4.36 -13.83
N GLY A 433 0.65 4.60 -12.90
CA GLY A 433 -0.51 3.76 -12.60
C GLY A 433 -0.23 2.60 -11.66
N GLN A 434 1.02 2.39 -11.24
CA GLN A 434 1.34 1.36 -10.25
C GLN A 434 0.88 1.79 -8.86
N SER A 435 0.32 0.84 -8.12
CA SER A 435 -0.02 1.03 -6.71
C SER A 435 1.17 0.66 -5.83
N ILE A 436 1.55 1.54 -4.92
CA ILE A 436 2.52 1.24 -3.87
C ILE A 436 1.78 0.89 -2.59
N LYS A 437 2.30 -0.09 -1.84
CA LYS A 437 1.78 -0.46 -0.54
C LYS A 437 2.73 0.05 0.54
N LEU A 438 2.27 0.96 1.37
CA LEU A 438 2.98 1.48 2.53
C LEU A 438 2.33 0.94 3.79
N TYR A 439 3.13 0.63 4.81
CA TYR A 439 2.62 0.31 6.13
C TYR A 439 2.86 1.52 7.01
N LEU A 440 1.79 2.18 7.45
CA LEU A 440 1.88 3.45 8.16
C LEU A 440 1.34 3.30 9.58
N ALA A 441 1.95 4.02 10.51
CA ALA A 441 1.46 4.14 11.86
C ALA A 441 1.53 5.60 12.27
N ALA A 442 0.42 6.15 12.72
CA ALA A 442 0.42 7.44 13.39
C ALA A 442 0.59 7.19 14.88
N LYS A 443 1.48 7.93 15.53
CA LYS A 443 1.78 7.76 16.94
C LYS A 443 1.59 9.03 17.71
N ASP A 444 1.14 8.88 18.95
CA ASP A 444 1.24 9.99 19.88
C ASP A 444 2.67 10.17 20.43
N ILE A 445 2.97 11.42 20.79
CA ILE A 445 4.28 11.87 21.28
C ILE A 445 4.64 11.32 22.67
N TYR A 446 3.67 10.97 23.50
CA TYR A 446 3.83 10.69 24.92
C TYR A 446 3.90 9.18 25.24
N LEU A 447 3.03 8.39 24.65
CA LEU A 447 2.88 6.96 24.91
C LEU A 447 3.46 6.11 23.77
N HIS A 448 3.82 6.74 22.64
CA HIS A 448 4.24 6.05 21.42
C HIS A 448 3.23 4.99 20.93
N LYS A 449 1.96 5.12 21.36
CA LYS A 449 0.88 4.25 20.94
C LYS A 449 0.41 4.64 19.54
N VAL A 450 -0.06 3.64 18.80
CA VAL A 450 -0.68 3.88 17.50
C VAL A 450 -2.02 4.55 17.74
N GLN A 451 -2.25 5.66 17.06
CA GLN A 451 -3.44 6.48 17.14
C GLN A 451 -4.16 6.49 15.79
N TYR A 452 -5.44 6.83 15.82
CA TYR A 452 -6.16 7.13 14.60
C TYR A 452 -5.59 8.38 13.93
N ALA A 453 -5.43 8.34 12.62
CA ALA A 453 -5.08 9.52 11.85
C ALA A 453 -5.66 9.47 10.45
N SER A 454 -6.14 10.61 9.96
CA SER A 454 -6.31 10.83 8.52
C SER A 454 -4.98 11.32 7.95
N VAL A 455 -4.49 10.62 6.94
CA VAL A 455 -3.23 10.94 6.26
C VAL A 455 -3.53 11.40 4.85
N SER A 456 -2.96 12.54 4.49
CA SER A 456 -2.98 13.08 3.14
C SER A 456 -1.69 12.76 2.40
N PHE A 457 -1.83 12.37 1.14
CA PHE A 457 -0.72 12.04 0.26
C PHE A 457 -0.60 13.09 -0.83
N SER A 458 0.58 13.68 -0.96
CA SER A 458 0.90 14.63 -2.02
C SER A 458 2.27 14.34 -2.61
N MET A 459 2.47 14.72 -3.87
CA MET A 459 3.78 14.67 -4.51
C MET A 459 4.49 16.01 -4.27
N GLY A 460 5.76 15.97 -3.86
CA GLY A 460 6.57 17.16 -3.63
C GLY A 460 8.04 16.98 -4.02
N LEU A 461 8.77 18.09 -4.10
CA LEU A 461 10.22 18.10 -4.28
C LEU A 461 10.88 18.40 -2.93
N VAL A 462 11.95 17.67 -2.62
CA VAL A 462 12.60 17.74 -1.30
C VAL A 462 13.28 19.10 -1.03
N GLN A 463 13.53 19.94 -2.04
CA GLN A 463 14.35 21.16 -1.91
C GLN A 463 13.94 22.38 -2.77
N SER A 464 12.81 22.36 -3.52
CA SER A 464 12.42 23.48 -4.39
C SER A 464 10.91 23.69 -4.34
N GLN A 465 10.47 24.90 -3.95
CA GLN A 465 9.05 25.25 -3.81
C GLN A 465 8.35 25.59 -5.15
N THR A 466 9.08 25.68 -6.27
CA THR A 466 8.51 26.27 -7.50
C THR A 466 8.46 25.37 -8.73
N ASP A 467 9.06 24.18 -8.69
CA ASP A 467 9.08 23.32 -9.89
C ASP A 467 7.83 22.43 -9.96
N SER A 468 7.09 22.58 -11.07
CA SER A 468 5.91 21.74 -11.34
C SER A 468 6.28 20.26 -11.45
N LEU A 469 5.68 19.43 -10.58
CA LEU A 469 5.88 17.98 -10.61
C LEU A 469 5.09 17.34 -11.74
N SER A 470 5.74 16.48 -12.52
CA SER A 470 5.09 15.70 -13.57
C SER A 470 4.30 14.49 -13.02
N TRP A 471 4.24 14.31 -11.70
CA TRP A 471 3.59 13.19 -11.02
C TRP A 471 2.58 13.69 -9.98
N ARG A 472 1.48 12.93 -9.82
CA ARG A 472 0.46 13.17 -8.81
C ARG A 472 -0.04 11.86 -8.19
N VAL A 473 -0.60 11.96 -6.99
CA VAL A 473 -1.36 10.87 -6.37
C VAL A 473 -2.71 10.73 -7.07
N ALA A 474 -3.17 9.50 -7.29
CA ALA A 474 -4.49 9.24 -7.84
C ALA A 474 -5.58 9.77 -6.89
N PRO A 475 -6.69 10.37 -7.40
CA PRO A 475 -7.72 10.99 -6.55
C PRO A 475 -8.27 10.07 -5.45
N ALA A 476 -8.40 8.78 -5.73
CA ALA A 476 -8.94 7.80 -4.79
C ALA A 476 -8.00 7.49 -3.60
N GLY A 477 -6.71 7.82 -3.68
CA GLY A 477 -5.71 7.54 -2.64
C GLY A 477 -5.11 8.79 -2.02
N VAL A 478 -5.75 9.96 -2.17
CA VAL A 478 -5.26 11.23 -1.60
C VAL A 478 -5.42 11.24 -0.08
N HIS A 479 -6.46 10.60 0.44
CA HIS A 479 -6.76 10.53 1.87
C HIS A 479 -6.95 9.08 2.28
N GLU A 480 -6.23 8.66 3.32
CA GLU A 480 -6.36 7.32 3.89
C GLU A 480 -6.47 7.43 5.41
N ILE A 481 -7.10 6.41 6.00
CA ILE A 481 -7.36 6.36 7.43
C ILE A 481 -6.42 5.31 8.05
N LEU A 482 -5.72 5.73 9.11
CA LEU A 482 -4.94 4.83 9.96
C LEU A 482 -5.77 4.46 11.18
N HIS A 483 -5.82 3.17 11.50
CA HIS A 483 -6.63 2.64 12.60
C HIS A 483 -5.78 2.35 13.84
N GLU A 484 -6.37 2.52 15.02
CA GLU A 484 -5.74 2.23 16.32
C GLU A 484 -5.53 0.74 16.59
N SER A 485 -6.29 -0.14 15.92
CA SER A 485 -6.38 -1.57 16.24
C SER A 485 -5.17 -2.41 15.82
N GLY A 486 -4.17 -1.83 15.15
CA GLY A 486 -2.98 -2.53 14.69
C GLY A 486 -1.71 -1.72 14.83
N ASN A 487 -0.55 -2.39 14.80
CA ASN A 487 0.75 -1.72 14.86
C ASN A 487 0.97 -0.78 13.67
N CYS A 488 0.50 -1.18 12.48
CA CYS A 488 0.61 -0.41 11.25
C CYS A 488 -0.58 -0.72 10.34
N THR A 489 -1.15 0.29 9.71
CA THR A 489 -2.21 0.16 8.71
C THR A 489 -1.60 0.07 7.30
N PRO A 490 -1.93 -0.96 6.49
CA PRO A 490 -1.52 -1.01 5.10
C PRO A 490 -2.31 -0.01 4.27
N VAL A 491 -1.61 0.87 3.57
CA VAL A 491 -2.17 1.91 2.71
C VAL A 491 -1.69 1.69 1.28
N THR A 492 -2.61 1.73 0.31
CA THR A 492 -2.32 1.43 -1.09
C THR A 492 -2.57 2.65 -1.95
N ILE A 493 -1.51 3.20 -2.56
CA ILE A 493 -1.56 4.50 -3.24
C ILE A 493 -1.16 4.32 -4.70
N ALA A 494 -2.00 4.74 -5.64
CA ALA A 494 -1.65 4.77 -7.05
C ALA A 494 -1.04 6.11 -7.44
N LEU A 495 0.03 6.09 -8.25
CA LEU A 495 0.75 7.29 -8.70
C LEU A 495 0.60 7.49 -10.21
N HIS A 496 0.11 8.65 -10.65
CA HIS A 496 -0.15 8.98 -12.05
C HIS A 496 0.84 10.03 -12.54
N LYS A 497 1.19 10.00 -13.83
CA LYS A 497 2.06 10.98 -14.49
C LYS A 497 1.22 11.98 -15.30
N MET A 498 1.31 13.27 -14.98
CA MET A 498 0.48 14.35 -15.58
C MET A 498 1.00 14.85 -16.93
N THR A 499 2.32 14.89 -17.15
CA THR A 499 2.91 15.51 -18.36
C THR A 499 4.02 14.66 -18.97
N PHE A 500 4.26 14.87 -20.27
CA PHE A 500 5.34 14.20 -21.02
C PHE A 500 6.74 14.74 -20.70
N PHE A 501 6.85 15.84 -19.95
CA PHE A 501 8.11 16.50 -19.73
C PHE A 501 9.06 15.63 -18.90
N VAL A 502 10.32 15.60 -19.35
CA VAL A 502 11.45 14.90 -18.74
C VAL A 502 12.02 15.77 -17.62
N ALA A 503 11.18 16.18 -16.67
CA ALA A 503 11.69 16.73 -15.43
C ALA A 503 12.39 15.59 -14.68
N ASP A 504 13.59 15.86 -14.18
CA ASP A 504 14.47 14.89 -13.53
C ASP A 504 13.76 14.26 -12.31
N SER A 505 13.21 13.06 -12.51
CA SER A 505 12.37 12.38 -11.53
C SER A 505 13.14 11.85 -10.32
N SER A 506 14.47 12.02 -10.30
CA SER A 506 15.35 11.59 -9.21
C SER A 506 15.10 12.34 -7.90
N LYS A 507 14.46 13.52 -7.93
CA LYS A 507 14.20 14.37 -6.75
C LYS A 507 12.76 14.35 -6.24
N ALA A 508 11.86 13.66 -6.92
CA ALA A 508 10.45 13.60 -6.52
C ALA A 508 10.27 12.68 -5.31
N ALA A 509 9.49 13.13 -4.34
CA ALA A 509 9.16 12.38 -3.14
C ALA A 509 7.65 12.43 -2.89
N LEU A 510 7.15 11.38 -2.27
CA LEU A 510 5.80 11.34 -1.72
C LEU A 510 5.86 11.96 -0.33
N ILE A 511 5.09 13.02 -0.14
CA ILE A 511 4.93 13.75 1.11
C ILE A 511 3.65 13.26 1.77
N LEU A 512 3.78 12.79 3.01
CA LEU A 512 2.66 12.41 3.84
C LEU A 512 2.51 13.45 4.94
N SER A 513 1.29 13.92 5.12
CA SER A 513 0.94 14.90 6.16
C SER A 513 -0.34 14.49 6.85
N THR A 514 -0.52 14.94 8.09
CA THR A 514 -1.83 14.88 8.75
C THR A 514 -2.36 16.32 8.89
N PRO A 515 -3.68 16.54 8.99
CA PRO A 515 -4.24 17.88 9.12
C PRO A 515 -3.73 18.67 10.33
N HIS A 516 -3.28 17.97 11.38
CA HIS A 516 -2.94 18.56 12.68
C HIS A 516 -1.42 18.60 12.96
N ASP A 517 -0.60 17.97 12.12
CA ASP A 517 0.83 17.87 12.32
C ASP A 517 1.59 18.22 11.04
N PRO A 518 2.41 19.29 11.05
CA PRO A 518 3.28 19.64 9.94
C PRO A 518 4.47 18.67 9.79
N SER A 519 4.61 17.65 10.65
CA SER A 519 5.65 16.62 10.51
C SER A 519 5.46 15.83 9.21
N LEU A 520 6.14 16.31 8.17
CA LEU A 520 6.15 15.71 6.85
C LEU A 520 6.98 14.42 6.88
N VAL A 521 6.36 13.29 6.56
CA VAL A 521 7.12 12.09 6.22
C VAL A 521 7.43 12.14 4.73
N ILE A 522 8.71 12.06 4.42
CA ILE A 522 9.19 12.08 3.04
C ILE A 522 9.54 10.65 2.62
N VAL A 523 8.75 10.10 1.71
CA VAL A 523 9.01 8.80 1.08
C VAL A 523 9.70 9.05 -0.25
N LYS A 524 11.01 8.76 -0.31
CA LYS A 524 11.81 8.89 -1.53
C LYS A 524 11.45 7.76 -2.49
N LEU A 525 11.08 8.13 -3.70
CA LEU A 525 10.58 7.21 -4.73
C LEU A 525 11.56 7.16 -5.91
N LYS A 526 11.72 5.97 -6.51
CA LYS A 526 12.47 5.79 -7.76
C LYS A 526 11.49 5.62 -8.91
N PHE A 527 11.28 6.66 -9.71
CA PHE A 527 10.39 6.60 -10.86
C PHE A 527 11.11 6.05 -12.09
N SER A 528 10.39 5.29 -12.92
CA SER A 528 10.86 4.83 -14.23
C SER A 528 9.83 5.07 -15.34
N LYS A 529 10.29 4.95 -16.58
CA LYS A 529 9.43 4.95 -17.77
C LYS A 529 8.55 3.70 -17.75
N CYS A 530 7.42 3.73 -18.46
CA CYS A 530 6.53 2.56 -18.56
C CYS A 530 7.33 1.30 -18.92
N PRO A 531 7.01 0.15 -18.30
CA PRO A 531 7.71 -1.09 -18.55
C PRO A 531 7.51 -1.53 -19.99
N ILE A 532 8.38 -2.43 -20.45
CA ILE A 532 8.36 -2.94 -21.81
C ILE A 532 6.98 -3.57 -22.11
N GLY A 533 6.41 -3.30 -23.28
CA GLY A 533 5.05 -3.70 -23.62
C GLY A 533 3.95 -2.73 -23.15
N PHE A 534 4.29 -1.67 -22.42
CA PHE A 534 3.34 -0.65 -21.97
C PHE A 534 3.68 0.73 -22.57
N THR A 535 2.65 1.56 -22.74
CA THR A 535 2.78 2.97 -23.18
C THR A 535 2.03 3.88 -22.21
N LEU A 536 2.56 5.08 -21.97
CA LEU A 536 1.89 6.06 -21.10
C LEU A 536 0.65 6.64 -21.81
N SER A 537 -0.52 6.45 -21.20
CA SER A 537 -1.76 7.05 -21.68
C SER A 537 -1.80 8.55 -21.34
N LYS A 538 -2.07 9.38 -22.36
CA LYS A 538 -2.21 10.84 -22.21
C LYS A 538 -3.39 11.22 -21.30
N GLN A 539 -4.47 10.44 -21.37
CA GLN A 539 -5.73 10.77 -20.72
C GLN A 539 -5.72 10.39 -19.24
N SER A 540 -5.25 9.18 -18.91
CA SER A 540 -5.24 8.68 -17.53
C SER A 540 -3.97 9.03 -16.77
N GLY A 541 -2.85 9.28 -17.47
CA GLY A 541 -1.54 9.41 -16.85
C GLY A 541 -1.01 8.08 -16.29
N THR A 542 -1.51 6.94 -16.79
CA THR A 542 -1.12 5.59 -16.37
C THR A 542 -0.49 4.83 -17.53
N CYS A 543 0.34 3.84 -17.24
CA CYS A 543 0.87 2.93 -18.25
C CYS A 543 -0.23 1.93 -18.66
N VAL A 544 -0.61 1.96 -19.92
CA VAL A 544 -1.58 1.04 -20.55
C VAL A 544 -0.85 0.10 -21.50
N CYS A 545 -1.51 -0.95 -21.99
CA CYS A 545 -0.93 -1.81 -23.02
C CYS A 545 -0.43 -0.99 -24.21
N SER A 546 0.74 -1.34 -24.71
CA SER A 546 1.23 -0.77 -25.97
C SER A 546 0.27 -1.10 -27.11
N ILE A 547 0.11 -0.15 -28.03
CA ILE A 547 -0.67 -0.33 -29.26
C ILE A 547 -0.15 -1.55 -30.05
N VAL A 548 1.14 -1.87 -29.96
CA VAL A 548 1.75 -3.05 -30.61
C VAL A 548 1.13 -4.35 -30.08
N ILE A 549 0.87 -4.44 -28.78
CA ILE A 549 0.24 -5.60 -28.16
C ILE A 549 -1.20 -5.74 -28.65
N HIS A 550 -1.96 -4.64 -28.65
CA HIS A 550 -3.34 -4.66 -29.18
C HIS A 550 -3.39 -5.07 -30.64
N LYS A 551 -2.48 -4.56 -31.48
CA LYS A 551 -2.39 -4.96 -32.90
C LYS A 551 -2.03 -6.44 -33.05
N ALA A 552 -1.16 -6.97 -32.21
CA ALA A 552 -0.76 -8.36 -32.27
C ALA A 552 -1.92 -9.32 -31.92
N TYR A 553 -2.81 -8.93 -31.01
CA TYR A 553 -3.94 -9.75 -30.57
C TYR A 553 -5.22 -9.60 -31.41
N GLY A 554 -5.20 -8.76 -32.45
CA GLY A 554 -6.35 -8.57 -33.34
C GLY A 554 -7.58 -8.05 -32.60
N SER A 555 -8.66 -8.84 -32.57
CA SER A 555 -9.91 -8.51 -31.86
C SER A 555 -9.85 -8.71 -30.35
N PHE A 556 -8.82 -9.39 -29.83
CA PHE A 556 -8.69 -9.63 -28.40
C PHE A 556 -8.02 -8.44 -27.69
N ILE A 557 -8.71 -7.89 -26.69
CA ILE A 557 -8.18 -6.82 -25.85
C ILE A 557 -7.33 -7.46 -24.77
N ALA A 558 -6.00 -7.43 -24.94
CA ALA A 558 -5.07 -7.83 -23.89
C ALA A 558 -5.32 -6.98 -22.63
N ASN A 559 -5.47 -7.63 -21.48
CA ASN A 559 -5.55 -6.96 -20.19
C ASN A 559 -4.13 -6.80 -19.63
N CYS A 560 -3.62 -5.58 -19.62
CA CYS A 560 -2.33 -5.28 -18.99
C CYS A 560 -2.58 -4.69 -17.61
N THR A 561 -2.07 -5.34 -16.57
CA THR A 561 -2.20 -4.85 -15.19
C THR A 561 -0.85 -4.41 -14.67
N ILE A 562 -0.79 -3.17 -14.19
CA ILE A 562 0.41 -2.57 -13.59
C ILE A 562 0.29 -2.41 -12.07
N ALA A 563 -0.86 -2.78 -11.49
CA ALA A 563 -1.17 -2.59 -10.08
C ALA A 563 -0.34 -3.48 -9.13
N SER A 564 0.25 -4.56 -9.64
CA SER A 564 1.05 -5.53 -8.88
C SER A 564 2.54 -5.16 -8.82
N ASP A 565 3.27 -5.83 -7.91
CA ASP A 565 4.73 -5.72 -7.77
C ASP A 565 5.51 -6.03 -9.05
N SER A 566 4.89 -6.74 -10.00
CA SER A 566 5.42 -6.97 -11.33
C SER A 566 4.33 -6.67 -12.37
N PRO A 567 4.61 -5.86 -13.41
CA PRO A 567 3.69 -5.62 -14.52
C PRO A 567 3.36 -6.92 -15.23
N THR A 568 2.08 -7.16 -15.49
CA THR A 568 1.63 -8.37 -16.17
C THR A 568 0.77 -8.09 -17.38
N ILE A 569 0.86 -8.98 -18.36
CA ILE A 569 0.05 -8.93 -19.60
C ILE A 569 -0.65 -10.29 -19.71
N THR A 570 -1.97 -10.31 -19.60
CA THR A 570 -2.74 -11.55 -19.77
C THR A 570 -2.75 -11.95 -21.25
N LYS A 571 -2.48 -13.21 -21.54
CA LYS A 571 -2.65 -13.77 -22.88
C LYS A 571 -3.97 -14.58 -22.98
N PRO A 572 -4.61 -14.63 -24.16
CA PRO A 572 -5.66 -15.61 -24.42
C PRO A 572 -5.16 -17.04 -24.21
N GLN A 573 -6.00 -17.90 -23.64
CA GLN A 573 -5.69 -19.31 -23.39
C GLN A 573 -5.25 -20.06 -24.66
N ASP A 574 -5.80 -19.68 -25.82
CA ASP A 574 -5.50 -20.30 -27.12
C ASP A 574 -4.49 -19.52 -27.97
N SER A 575 -3.87 -18.45 -27.42
CA SER A 575 -2.92 -17.66 -28.20
C SER A 575 -1.58 -18.37 -28.39
N VAL A 576 -1.17 -18.48 -29.65
CA VAL A 576 0.15 -19.01 -30.10
C VAL A 576 1.24 -17.94 -30.14
N MET A 577 0.99 -16.77 -29.56
CA MET A 577 1.87 -15.62 -29.65
C MET A 577 3.05 -15.74 -28.69
N TRP A 578 4.23 -15.44 -29.20
CA TRP A 578 5.44 -15.23 -28.42
C TRP A 578 5.64 -13.74 -28.16
N LEU A 579 5.92 -13.38 -26.90
CA LEU A 579 6.33 -12.05 -26.48
C LEU A 579 7.74 -12.17 -25.90
N GLY A 580 8.69 -11.37 -26.40
CA GLY A 580 10.04 -11.36 -25.87
C GLY A 580 10.80 -10.09 -26.19
N LEU A 581 12.04 -10.04 -25.72
CA LEU A 581 12.92 -8.89 -25.88
C LEU A 581 13.79 -9.09 -27.13
N VAL A 582 13.86 -8.06 -27.97
CA VAL A 582 14.71 -8.02 -29.16
C VAL A 582 15.64 -6.82 -29.02
N LYS A 583 16.94 -7.03 -29.19
CA LYS A 583 17.93 -5.95 -29.17
C LYS A 583 18.05 -5.37 -30.58
N LEU A 584 17.56 -4.15 -30.80
CA LEU A 584 17.71 -3.42 -32.06
C LEU A 584 18.55 -2.16 -31.82
N ASN A 585 19.67 -2.03 -32.55
CA ASN A 585 20.50 -0.82 -32.60
C ASN A 585 20.79 -0.22 -31.21
N ASN A 586 21.39 -1.01 -30.30
CA ASN A 586 21.70 -0.64 -28.90
C ASN A 586 20.51 -0.40 -27.96
N SER A 587 19.26 -0.54 -28.43
CA SER A 587 18.06 -0.48 -27.60
C SER A 587 17.38 -1.85 -27.47
N THR A 588 16.79 -2.12 -26.31
CA THR A 588 15.98 -3.33 -26.11
C THR A 588 14.52 -2.97 -26.36
N VAL A 589 13.89 -3.59 -27.35
CA VAL A 589 12.48 -3.41 -27.70
C VAL A 589 11.69 -4.70 -27.49
N THR A 590 10.37 -4.59 -27.40
CA THR A 590 9.49 -5.78 -27.37
C THR A 590 9.24 -6.28 -28.78
N GLY A 591 9.53 -7.54 -29.03
CA GLY A 591 9.09 -8.26 -30.23
C GLY A 591 7.89 -9.13 -29.91
N THR A 592 6.90 -9.13 -30.79
CA THR A 592 5.80 -10.10 -30.81
C THR A 592 5.93 -10.95 -32.06
N SER A 593 5.80 -12.27 -31.95
CA SER A 593 5.76 -13.17 -33.10
C SER A 593 4.53 -14.07 -33.04
N LEU A 594 3.83 -14.19 -34.17
CA LEU A 594 2.69 -15.10 -34.37
C LEU A 594 3.15 -16.50 -34.82
N THR A 595 4.41 -16.66 -35.23
CA THR A 595 4.90 -17.84 -35.96
C THR A 595 5.84 -18.74 -35.16
N CYS A 596 6.18 -18.38 -33.91
CA CYS A 596 7.05 -19.18 -33.05
C CYS A 596 6.29 -20.37 -32.42
N ILE A 597 5.74 -21.24 -33.27
CA ILE A 597 4.54 -22.06 -33.00
C ILE A 597 4.78 -23.36 -32.20
N LYS A 598 6.00 -23.90 -32.12
CA LYS A 598 6.17 -25.26 -31.53
C LYS A 598 7.03 -25.38 -30.28
N TYR A 599 7.94 -24.44 -30.01
CA TYR A 599 8.93 -24.65 -28.96
C TYR A 599 8.63 -23.92 -27.64
N CYS A 600 8.01 -22.74 -27.66
CA CYS A 600 7.89 -21.89 -26.46
C CYS A 600 6.48 -21.82 -25.83
N ASN A 601 5.51 -22.62 -26.30
CA ASN A 601 4.11 -22.52 -25.83
C ASN A 601 3.47 -23.89 -25.52
N HIS A 602 4.24 -24.86 -25.03
CA HIS A 602 3.73 -26.24 -24.91
C HIS A 602 2.95 -26.53 -23.61
N ARG A 603 2.95 -25.64 -22.61
CA ARG A 603 2.26 -25.90 -21.33
C ARG A 603 0.93 -25.15 -21.25
N LYS A 604 -0.17 -25.90 -21.39
CA LYS A 604 -1.52 -25.47 -21.01
C LYS A 604 -1.48 -25.08 -19.52
N GLY A 605 -1.88 -23.84 -19.19
CA GLY A 605 -1.97 -23.35 -17.81
C GLY A 605 -1.08 -22.15 -17.45
N PHE A 606 -0.22 -21.65 -18.35
CA PHE A 606 0.45 -20.36 -18.18
C PHE A 606 -0.28 -19.35 -19.05
N ASP A 607 -0.94 -18.37 -18.45
CA ASP A 607 -1.87 -17.42 -19.08
C ASP A 607 -1.41 -15.96 -18.92
N VAL A 608 -0.27 -15.72 -18.28
CA VAL A 608 0.23 -14.38 -17.98
C VAL A 608 1.71 -14.23 -18.34
N PHE A 609 2.06 -13.15 -19.05
CA PHE A 609 3.43 -12.70 -19.19
C PHE A 609 3.79 -11.76 -18.02
N VAL A 610 4.84 -12.09 -17.28
CA VAL A 610 5.43 -11.22 -16.26
C VAL A 610 6.59 -10.48 -16.93
N VAL A 611 6.49 -9.14 -17.01
CA VAL A 611 7.48 -8.33 -17.69
C VAL A 611 8.36 -7.60 -16.67
N ASN A 612 9.64 -7.92 -16.68
CA ASN A 612 10.67 -7.13 -16.01
C ASN A 612 11.43 -6.31 -17.06
N THR A 613 12.14 -5.27 -16.61
CA THR A 613 13.03 -4.43 -17.41
C THR A 613 14.04 -5.23 -18.25
N THR A 614 14.49 -6.38 -17.77
CA THR A 614 15.52 -7.19 -18.43
C THR A 614 15.04 -8.51 -19.02
N HIS A 615 13.86 -9.01 -18.63
CA HIS A 615 13.36 -10.33 -19.04
C HIS A 615 11.83 -10.35 -19.14
N VAL A 616 11.31 -11.19 -20.06
CA VAL A 616 9.89 -11.56 -20.13
C VAL A 616 9.79 -13.03 -19.71
N MET A 617 8.92 -13.33 -18.76
CA MET A 617 8.71 -14.68 -18.23
C MET A 617 7.23 -15.05 -18.34
N THR A 618 6.91 -16.35 -18.33
CA THR A 618 5.52 -16.84 -18.31
C THR A 618 5.17 -17.39 -16.93
N ALA A 619 4.02 -16.98 -16.41
CA ALA A 619 3.47 -17.45 -15.14
C ALA A 619 2.00 -17.88 -15.31
N ASN A 620 1.52 -18.67 -14.34
CA ASN A 620 0.10 -18.94 -14.16
C ASN A 620 -0.48 -17.86 -13.24
N GLN A 621 -1.60 -17.25 -13.62
CA GLN A 621 -2.29 -16.23 -12.84
C GLN A 621 -2.58 -16.65 -11.39
N LYS A 622 -2.79 -17.95 -11.14
CA LYS A 622 -3.07 -18.51 -9.81
C LYS A 622 -1.83 -18.71 -8.93
N SER A 623 -0.61 -18.62 -9.47
CA SER A 623 0.64 -18.88 -8.72
C SER A 623 1.81 -18.01 -9.19
N LEU A 624 1.65 -16.68 -9.12
CA LEU A 624 2.68 -15.73 -9.55
C LEU A 624 4.04 -15.91 -8.84
N GLU A 625 4.04 -16.38 -7.58
CA GLU A 625 5.24 -16.45 -6.73
C GLU A 625 6.04 -17.76 -6.86
N ASN A 626 5.44 -18.87 -7.33
CA ASN A 626 6.06 -20.21 -7.24
C ASN A 626 6.30 -20.94 -8.57
N ASN A 627 5.85 -20.42 -9.73
CA ASN A 627 5.96 -21.11 -11.02
C ASN A 627 6.38 -20.16 -12.14
N ILE A 628 7.57 -19.60 -12.04
CA ILE A 628 8.18 -18.79 -13.10
C ILE A 628 9.11 -19.70 -13.90
N LEU A 629 8.77 -19.98 -15.16
CA LEU A 629 9.62 -20.78 -16.05
C LEU A 629 10.18 -19.93 -17.21
N PRO A 630 11.42 -20.22 -17.66
CA PRO A 630 11.96 -19.64 -18.89
C PRO A 630 11.20 -20.18 -20.11
N LEU A 631 11.11 -19.37 -21.18
CA LEU A 631 10.21 -19.62 -22.31
C LEU A 631 10.49 -20.90 -23.12
N CYS A 632 11.67 -21.54 -23.03
CA CYS A 632 12.01 -22.68 -23.90
C CYS A 632 13.10 -23.62 -23.30
N PRO A 633 12.81 -24.90 -22.95
CA PRO A 633 13.82 -25.89 -22.55
C PRO A 633 14.13 -26.88 -23.70
N THR A 634 15.17 -26.62 -24.50
CA THR A 634 15.50 -27.43 -25.70
C THR A 634 16.50 -28.57 -25.47
N GLY A 635 17.26 -28.59 -24.36
CA GLY A 635 18.35 -29.56 -24.16
C GLY A 635 17.97 -30.99 -23.75
N PRO A 636 17.08 -31.22 -22.77
CA PRO A 636 16.85 -32.55 -22.22
C PRO A 636 16.08 -33.51 -23.15
N ILE A 637 15.25 -32.99 -24.05
CA ILE A 637 14.37 -33.80 -24.92
C ILE A 637 15.16 -34.53 -26.01
N PHE A 638 16.22 -33.92 -26.57
CA PHE A 638 17.03 -34.55 -27.61
C PHE A 638 17.84 -35.74 -27.08
N ILE A 639 18.35 -35.63 -25.85
CA ILE A 639 19.05 -36.73 -25.16
C ILE A 639 18.08 -37.86 -24.83
N TYR A 640 16.86 -37.54 -24.39
CA TYR A 640 15.82 -38.54 -24.13
C TYR A 640 15.36 -39.25 -25.42
N LEU A 641 15.34 -38.55 -26.56
CA LEU A 641 14.92 -39.12 -27.86
C LEU A 641 15.98 -40.06 -28.45
N LEU A 642 17.28 -39.74 -28.28
CA LEU A 642 18.38 -40.64 -28.64
C LEU A 642 18.43 -41.89 -27.74
N TYR A 643 18.11 -41.73 -26.46
CA TYR A 643 18.01 -42.82 -25.49
C TYR A 643 16.80 -43.73 -25.76
N ALA A 644 15.61 -43.16 -25.97
CA ALA A 644 14.35 -43.89 -26.15
C ALA A 644 14.30 -44.72 -27.46
N LEU A 645 15.04 -44.33 -28.49
CA LEU A 645 15.08 -45.07 -29.77
C LEU A 645 16.08 -46.24 -29.77
N ASN A 646 16.76 -46.53 -28.65
CA ASN A 646 17.82 -47.54 -28.55
C ASN A 646 18.91 -47.39 -29.64
N LEU A 647 19.06 -46.18 -30.18
CA LEU A 647 20.05 -45.80 -31.18
C LEU A 647 21.39 -45.61 -30.47
N THR A 648 21.95 -46.69 -29.92
CA THR A 648 23.35 -46.75 -29.49
C THR A 648 24.24 -46.65 -30.73
N LEU A 649 24.33 -45.44 -31.31
CA LEU A 649 25.37 -45.11 -32.27
C LEU A 649 26.68 -45.54 -31.61
N THR A 650 27.48 -46.36 -32.30
CA THR A 650 28.83 -46.68 -31.83
C THR A 650 29.52 -45.36 -31.53
N THR A 651 29.83 -45.14 -30.27
CA THR A 651 30.31 -43.86 -29.73
C THR A 651 31.45 -43.28 -30.56
N GLY A 652 32.25 -44.11 -31.23
CA GLY A 652 33.32 -43.69 -32.14
C GLY A 652 32.88 -42.95 -33.41
N ALA A 653 31.75 -43.30 -34.02
CA ALA A 653 31.23 -42.61 -35.21
C ALA A 653 30.63 -41.25 -34.84
N LEU A 654 29.79 -41.23 -33.79
CA LEU A 654 29.23 -40.01 -33.23
C LEU A 654 30.35 -39.06 -32.78
N HIS A 655 31.38 -39.60 -32.10
CA HIS A 655 32.53 -38.80 -31.65
C HIS A 655 33.32 -38.19 -32.81
N SER A 656 33.47 -38.90 -33.93
CA SER A 656 34.17 -38.36 -35.11
C SER A 656 33.36 -37.29 -35.83
N ILE A 657 32.04 -37.46 -35.92
CA ILE A 657 31.13 -36.45 -36.48
C ILE A 657 31.12 -35.20 -35.60
N ILE A 658 30.99 -35.36 -34.29
CA ILE A 658 30.95 -34.26 -33.33
C ILE A 658 32.28 -33.51 -33.30
N PHE A 659 33.41 -34.23 -33.29
CA PHE A 659 34.73 -33.62 -33.33
C PHE A 659 34.90 -32.73 -34.57
N CYS A 660 34.52 -33.22 -35.75
CA CYS A 660 34.50 -32.42 -36.96
C CYS A 660 33.55 -31.23 -36.82
N SER A 661 32.37 -31.44 -36.21
CA SER A 661 31.39 -30.38 -36.01
C SER A 661 31.92 -29.22 -35.16
N GLN A 662 32.64 -29.53 -34.09
CA GLN A 662 33.21 -28.54 -33.19
C GLN A 662 34.33 -27.74 -33.84
N ILE A 663 35.11 -28.37 -34.72
CA ILE A 663 36.14 -27.67 -35.50
C ILE A 663 35.48 -26.63 -36.38
N PHE A 664 34.43 -26.97 -37.12
CA PHE A 664 33.72 -26.02 -37.99
C PHE A 664 33.11 -24.84 -37.22
N ASP A 665 32.50 -25.08 -36.06
CA ASP A 665 31.88 -24.03 -35.25
C ASP A 665 32.86 -22.92 -34.86
N ILE A 666 34.10 -23.27 -34.48
CA ILE A 666 35.15 -22.30 -34.15
C ILE A 666 35.33 -21.26 -35.26
N PHE A 667 35.18 -21.67 -36.52
CA PHE A 667 35.45 -20.84 -37.68
C PHE A 667 34.20 -20.14 -38.25
N LEU A 668 33.00 -20.52 -37.80
CA LEU A 668 31.74 -19.90 -38.24
C LEU A 668 31.35 -18.66 -37.41
N VAL A 669 31.79 -18.57 -36.16
CA VAL A 669 31.29 -17.58 -35.19
C VAL A 669 31.74 -16.12 -35.46
N ASP A 670 32.83 -15.89 -36.20
CA ASP A 670 33.36 -14.52 -36.41
C ASP A 670 33.18 -13.92 -37.80
N ASN A 671 32.82 -14.73 -38.79
CA ASN A 671 32.61 -14.23 -40.14
C ASN A 671 31.16 -13.74 -40.24
N ASN A 672 30.97 -12.45 -39.98
CA ASN A 672 29.71 -11.68 -40.00
C ASN A 672 29.07 -11.63 -41.42
N VAL A 673 29.02 -12.76 -42.10
CA VAL A 673 28.56 -12.96 -43.46
C VAL A 673 27.04 -13.13 -43.37
N ASN A 674 26.32 -12.24 -44.04
CA ASN A 674 24.86 -12.33 -44.16
C ASN A 674 24.51 -13.57 -44.99
N TYR A 675 24.25 -14.69 -44.32
CA TYR A 675 23.80 -15.91 -44.98
C TYR A 675 22.38 -15.73 -45.55
N ALA A 676 22.11 -16.33 -46.71
CA ALA A 676 20.77 -16.45 -47.25
C ALA A 676 19.86 -17.23 -46.27
N ALA A 677 18.59 -16.84 -46.18
CA ALA A 677 17.65 -17.32 -45.17
C ALA A 677 17.51 -18.86 -45.06
N SER A 678 17.77 -19.61 -46.13
CA SER A 678 17.72 -21.09 -46.14
C SER A 678 18.94 -21.75 -45.49
N SER A 679 20.10 -21.11 -45.49
CA SER A 679 21.33 -21.61 -44.84
C SER A 679 21.31 -21.38 -43.32
N PHE A 680 20.54 -20.37 -42.88
CA PHE A 680 20.49 -19.92 -41.49
C PHE A 680 19.84 -20.96 -40.56
N GLU A 681 18.79 -21.66 -41.01
CA GLU A 681 18.14 -22.72 -40.22
C GLU A 681 19.05 -23.94 -40.01
N LEU A 682 19.84 -24.29 -41.03
CA LEU A 682 20.78 -25.42 -40.95
C LEU A 682 21.95 -25.12 -40.00
N ILE A 683 22.50 -23.90 -40.07
CA ILE A 683 23.58 -23.41 -39.19
C ILE A 683 23.07 -23.26 -37.75
N HIS A 684 21.83 -22.85 -37.54
CA HIS A 684 21.25 -22.73 -36.20
C HIS A 684 20.95 -24.10 -35.56
N LEU A 685 20.49 -25.08 -36.34
CA LEU A 685 20.36 -26.47 -35.88
C LEU A 685 21.73 -27.05 -35.51
N TYR A 686 22.75 -26.75 -36.32
CA TYR A 686 24.13 -27.17 -36.11
C TYR A 686 24.73 -26.60 -34.81
N HIS A 687 24.58 -25.29 -34.60
CA HIS A 687 25.09 -24.59 -33.41
C HIS A 687 24.40 -25.06 -32.12
N GLN A 688 23.11 -25.45 -32.19
CA GLN A 688 22.39 -26.04 -31.05
C GLN A 688 22.90 -27.45 -30.69
N VAL A 689 23.19 -28.30 -31.68
CA VAL A 689 23.73 -29.64 -31.46
C VAL A 689 25.15 -29.56 -30.88
N SER A 690 25.97 -28.64 -31.38
CA SER A 690 27.34 -28.43 -30.91
C SER A 690 27.40 -27.84 -29.48
N PHE A 691 26.57 -26.83 -29.17
CA PHE A 691 26.50 -26.21 -27.84
C PHE A 691 26.04 -27.17 -26.74
N LEU A 692 25.04 -28.03 -27.04
CA LEU A 692 24.55 -29.06 -26.11
C LEU A 692 25.64 -30.08 -25.78
N TYR A 693 26.48 -30.43 -26.75
CA TYR A 693 27.59 -31.34 -26.53
C TYR A 693 28.78 -30.66 -25.82
N GLN A 694 29.03 -29.38 -26.08
CA GLN A 694 30.07 -28.59 -25.41
C GLN A 694 29.83 -28.54 -23.88
N SER A 695 28.57 -28.47 -23.46
CA SER A 695 28.16 -28.55 -22.05
C SER A 695 28.44 -29.93 -21.41
N PHE A 696 28.37 -31.00 -22.21
CA PHE A 696 28.72 -32.36 -21.77
C PHE A 696 30.24 -32.59 -21.74
N GLN A 697 30.97 -32.04 -22.72
CA GLN A 697 32.41 -32.23 -22.88
C GLN A 697 33.24 -31.37 -21.92
N GLN A 698 32.79 -30.17 -21.52
CA GLN A 698 33.53 -29.29 -20.59
C GLN A 698 33.70 -29.88 -19.19
N ASN A 699 32.80 -30.77 -18.76
CA ASN A 699 32.85 -31.41 -17.43
C ASN A 699 33.53 -32.80 -17.44
N CYS A 700 33.76 -33.39 -18.62
CA CYS A 700 34.33 -34.74 -18.77
C CYS A 700 35.86 -34.88 -19.04
N PRO A 701 36.71 -33.85 -19.23
CA PRO A 701 38.13 -34.10 -19.55
C PRO A 701 38.84 -34.81 -18.40
N PHE A 702 38.47 -34.44 -17.17
CA PHE A 702 38.96 -35.05 -15.93
C PHE A 702 38.54 -36.52 -15.82
N ILE A 703 37.31 -36.86 -16.23
CA ILE A 703 36.81 -38.24 -16.24
C ILE A 703 37.54 -39.09 -17.31
N SER A 704 37.90 -38.51 -18.46
CA SER A 704 38.62 -39.26 -19.50
C SER A 704 40.11 -39.48 -19.20
N THR A 705 40.78 -38.50 -18.57
CA THR A 705 42.21 -38.57 -18.25
C THR A 705 42.48 -39.29 -16.95
N ALA A 706 41.68 -39.03 -15.92
CA ALA A 706 41.78 -39.68 -14.62
C ALA A 706 40.85 -40.90 -14.51
N GLY A 707 40.17 -41.34 -15.58
CA GLY A 707 39.17 -42.41 -15.53
C GLY A 707 39.70 -43.71 -14.90
N ARG A 708 40.93 -44.13 -15.24
CA ARG A 708 41.58 -45.29 -14.60
C ARG A 708 41.86 -45.08 -13.10
N ILE A 709 42.17 -43.84 -12.70
CA ILE A 709 42.39 -43.46 -11.29
C ILE A 709 41.05 -43.38 -10.54
N LEU A 710 40.02 -42.82 -11.16
CA LEU A 710 38.67 -42.70 -10.61
C LEU A 710 38.00 -44.06 -10.44
N MET A 711 38.22 -44.98 -11.38
CA MET A 711 37.78 -46.38 -11.30
C MET A 711 38.46 -47.16 -10.17
N ARG A 712 39.58 -46.66 -9.61
CA ARG A 712 40.22 -47.25 -8.43
C ARG A 712 39.41 -47.02 -7.15
N ASN A 713 38.57 -45.98 -7.10
CA ASN A 713 37.69 -45.71 -5.97
C ASN A 713 36.35 -46.43 -6.14
N ASN A 714 36.06 -47.39 -5.26
CA ASN A 714 34.85 -48.23 -5.34
C ASN A 714 33.54 -47.43 -5.30
N TRP A 715 33.50 -46.29 -4.59
CA TRP A 715 32.28 -45.46 -4.51
C TRP A 715 31.98 -44.73 -5.82
N LEU A 716 33.01 -44.23 -6.52
CA LEU A 716 32.85 -43.55 -7.81
C LEU A 716 32.74 -44.54 -8.98
N ARG A 717 33.25 -45.75 -8.80
CA ARG A 717 33.31 -46.78 -9.85
C ARG A 717 31.93 -47.05 -10.45
N GLU A 718 30.88 -47.22 -9.65
CA GLU A 718 29.55 -47.55 -10.19
C GLU A 718 28.95 -46.43 -11.05
N TYR A 719 29.20 -45.16 -10.71
CA TYR A 719 28.70 -44.01 -11.46
C TYR A 719 29.55 -43.69 -12.69
N VAL A 720 30.88 -43.83 -12.57
CA VAL A 720 31.82 -43.46 -13.63
C VAL A 720 31.97 -44.57 -14.67
N ARG A 721 31.85 -45.84 -14.27
CA ARG A 721 32.07 -47.00 -15.15
C ARG A 721 31.22 -46.99 -16.42
N PRO A 722 29.89 -46.76 -16.39
CA PRO A 722 29.08 -46.76 -17.60
C PRO A 722 29.51 -45.65 -18.58
N ILE A 723 29.89 -44.49 -18.05
CA ILE A 723 30.34 -43.34 -18.85
C ILE A 723 31.73 -43.63 -19.44
N TYR A 724 32.66 -44.13 -18.63
CA TYR A 724 34.02 -44.48 -19.04
C TYR A 724 33.99 -45.59 -20.11
N GLU A 725 33.25 -46.67 -19.88
CA GLU A 725 33.12 -47.78 -20.82
C GLU A 725 32.44 -47.33 -22.13
N ALA A 726 31.40 -46.48 -22.07
CA ALA A 726 30.77 -45.94 -23.27
C ALA A 726 31.73 -45.06 -24.10
N ILE A 727 32.52 -44.21 -23.47
CA ILE A 727 33.49 -43.34 -24.14
C ILE A 727 34.63 -44.15 -24.77
N HIS A 728 35.13 -45.18 -24.07
CA HIS A 728 36.30 -45.96 -24.50
C HIS A 728 35.98 -47.21 -25.32
N ALA A 729 34.73 -47.67 -25.35
CA ALA A 729 34.27 -48.82 -26.12
C ALA A 729 34.79 -48.92 -27.57
N PRO A 730 34.83 -47.83 -28.37
CA PRO A 730 35.18 -47.91 -29.80
C PRO A 730 36.69 -47.99 -30.05
N PHE A 731 37.52 -47.67 -29.05
CA PHE A 731 38.99 -47.62 -29.16
C PHE A 731 39.62 -48.99 -28.91
N GLN A 732 40.74 -49.28 -29.59
CA GLN A 732 41.55 -50.46 -29.28
C GLN A 732 42.16 -50.32 -27.88
N HIS A 733 42.42 -51.45 -27.21
CA HIS A 733 43.07 -51.44 -25.92
C HIS A 733 44.41 -50.68 -26.00
N ASN A 734 44.67 -49.81 -25.03
CA ASN A 734 45.80 -48.87 -24.99
C ASN A 734 45.81 -47.76 -26.07
N LYS A 735 44.79 -47.62 -26.91
CA LYS A 735 44.61 -46.47 -27.84
C LYS A 735 43.50 -45.51 -27.41
N GLU A 736 43.00 -45.68 -26.20
CA GLU A 736 41.97 -44.86 -25.55
C GLU A 736 42.37 -43.37 -25.44
N PHE A 737 43.67 -43.09 -25.37
CA PHE A 737 44.21 -41.73 -25.27
C PHE A 737 43.93 -40.86 -26.49
N PHE A 738 43.58 -41.45 -27.65
CA PHE A 738 43.19 -40.69 -28.85
C PHE A 738 41.90 -39.87 -28.63
N PHE A 739 41.01 -40.30 -27.73
CA PHE A 739 39.87 -39.49 -27.30
C PHE A 739 40.35 -38.20 -26.62
N THR A 740 41.23 -38.33 -25.63
CA THR A 740 41.81 -37.20 -24.91
C THR A 740 42.63 -36.30 -25.84
N ALA A 741 43.42 -36.88 -26.75
CA ALA A 741 44.21 -36.13 -27.73
C ALA A 741 43.32 -35.25 -28.62
N ARG A 742 42.15 -35.75 -29.04
CA ARG A 742 41.14 -34.95 -29.77
C ARG A 742 40.61 -33.79 -28.93
N VAL A 743 40.23 -34.04 -27.68
CA VAL A 743 39.73 -32.97 -26.79
C VAL A 743 40.79 -31.90 -26.55
N ILE A 744 42.04 -32.30 -26.28
CA ILE A 744 43.17 -31.38 -26.13
C ILE A 744 43.37 -30.57 -27.41
N LEU A 745 43.32 -31.21 -28.58
CA LEU A 745 43.43 -30.53 -29.86
C LEU A 745 42.34 -29.46 -30.02
N ILE A 746 41.08 -29.75 -29.70
CA ILE A 746 40.00 -28.74 -29.73
C ILE A 746 40.28 -27.60 -28.76
N ILE A 747 40.72 -27.88 -27.53
CA ILE A 747 41.05 -26.85 -26.54
C ILE A 747 42.18 -25.96 -27.05
N VAL A 748 43.22 -26.55 -27.65
CA VAL A 748 44.33 -25.82 -28.26
C VAL A 748 43.82 -24.97 -29.43
N LEU A 749 42.97 -25.51 -30.30
CA LEU A 749 42.33 -24.76 -31.39
C LEU A 749 41.51 -23.57 -30.88
N TYR A 750 40.67 -23.77 -29.86
CA TYR A 750 39.88 -22.70 -29.24
C TYR A 750 40.76 -21.64 -28.57
N THR A 751 41.81 -22.07 -27.86
CA THR A 751 42.70 -21.17 -27.14
C THR A 751 43.44 -20.26 -28.11
N PHE A 752 44.02 -20.82 -29.17
CA PHE A 752 44.66 -20.04 -30.21
C PHE A 752 43.65 -19.18 -30.98
N TYR A 753 42.43 -19.67 -31.25
CA TYR A 753 41.38 -18.86 -31.85
C TYR A 753 41.08 -17.63 -31.00
N ILE A 754 40.91 -17.79 -29.67
CA ILE A 754 40.70 -16.68 -28.74
C ILE A 754 41.91 -15.73 -28.71
N ILE A 755 43.14 -16.25 -28.68
CA ILE A 755 44.38 -15.44 -28.66
C ILE A 755 44.50 -14.59 -29.92
N TYR A 756 44.18 -15.15 -31.08
CA TYR A 756 44.27 -14.44 -32.36
C TYR A 756 42.97 -13.73 -32.75
N ARG A 757 41.90 -13.82 -31.96
CA ARG A 757 40.64 -13.10 -32.16
C ARG A 757 40.87 -11.61 -31.93
N GLY A 758 40.89 -10.84 -33.02
CA GLY A 758 41.22 -9.40 -33.01
C GLY A 758 42.66 -9.06 -33.39
N HIS A 759 43.51 -10.08 -33.59
CA HIS A 759 44.81 -9.95 -34.25
C HIS A 759 44.75 -10.54 -35.66
N ASP A 760 45.90 -10.64 -36.35
CA ASP A 760 46.00 -11.22 -37.68
C ASP A 760 45.60 -12.71 -37.67
N ILE A 761 44.33 -12.97 -38.04
CA ILE A 761 43.73 -14.31 -38.10
C ILE A 761 44.51 -15.26 -39.03
N TYR A 762 45.25 -14.73 -40.01
CA TYR A 762 46.02 -15.54 -40.96
C TYR A 762 47.19 -16.25 -40.28
N VAL A 763 47.77 -15.66 -39.24
CA VAL A 763 48.83 -16.29 -38.44
C VAL A 763 48.28 -17.52 -37.69
N GLY A 764 47.06 -17.41 -37.15
CA GLY A 764 46.36 -18.55 -36.54
C GLY A 764 46.24 -19.72 -37.50
N TYR A 765 45.71 -19.49 -38.71
CA TYR A 765 45.57 -20.54 -39.73
C TYR A 765 46.91 -21.15 -40.16
N ALA A 766 47.96 -20.35 -40.31
CA ALA A 766 49.29 -20.83 -40.69
C ALA A 766 49.88 -21.80 -39.66
N ILE A 767 49.54 -21.66 -38.39
CA ILE A 767 49.95 -22.56 -37.30
C ILE A 767 49.01 -23.77 -37.20
N PHE A 768 47.70 -23.56 -37.36
CA PHE A 768 46.70 -24.60 -37.17
C PHE A 768 46.69 -25.68 -38.23
N VAL A 769 46.76 -25.30 -39.51
CA VAL A 769 46.64 -26.25 -40.62
C VAL A 769 47.75 -27.32 -40.54
N PRO A 770 49.03 -26.99 -40.30
CA PRO A 770 50.08 -27.99 -40.10
C PRO A 770 49.86 -28.88 -38.86
N LEU A 771 49.46 -28.30 -37.72
CA LEU A 771 49.19 -29.07 -36.49
C LEU A 771 48.04 -30.07 -36.71
N PHE A 772 46.98 -29.62 -37.39
CA PHE A 772 45.84 -30.47 -37.72
C PHE A 772 46.22 -31.58 -38.69
N PHE A 773 47.05 -31.28 -39.71
CA PHE A 773 47.57 -32.29 -40.62
C PHE A 773 48.43 -33.34 -39.91
N ILE A 774 49.35 -32.94 -39.02
CA ILE A 774 50.16 -33.86 -38.21
C ILE A 774 49.26 -34.77 -37.37
N PHE A 775 48.21 -34.20 -36.77
CA PHE A 775 47.24 -34.98 -36.01
C PHE A 775 46.54 -36.03 -36.88
N ILE A 776 46.04 -35.65 -38.06
CA ILE A 776 45.39 -36.56 -39.00
C ILE A 776 46.34 -37.68 -39.44
N ALA A 777 47.59 -37.33 -39.77
CA ALA A 777 48.61 -38.30 -40.15
C ALA A 777 48.87 -39.30 -39.01
N THR A 778 49.02 -38.80 -37.78
CA THR A 778 49.21 -39.64 -36.58
C THR A 778 48.02 -40.56 -36.34
N GLU A 779 46.79 -40.05 -36.45
CA GLU A 779 45.58 -40.85 -36.28
C GLU A 779 45.48 -41.95 -37.35
N SER A 780 45.82 -41.63 -38.60
CA SER A 780 45.77 -42.57 -39.73
C SER A 780 46.78 -43.73 -39.59
N LEU A 781 47.97 -43.44 -39.05
CA LEU A 781 49.02 -44.43 -38.80
C LEU A 781 48.69 -45.30 -37.60
N CYS A 782 48.18 -44.69 -36.52
CA CYS A 782 47.91 -45.41 -35.29
C CYS A 782 46.62 -46.24 -35.32
N ARG A 783 45.66 -45.94 -36.20
CA ARG A 783 44.38 -46.67 -36.36
C ARG A 783 43.70 -46.93 -35.00
N PRO A 784 43.21 -45.89 -34.32
CA PRO A 784 42.79 -45.97 -32.93
C PRO A 784 41.52 -46.80 -32.69
N PHE A 785 40.65 -46.95 -33.68
CA PHE A 785 39.37 -47.66 -33.52
C PHE A 785 39.50 -49.17 -33.70
N LYS A 786 38.67 -49.95 -32.98
CA LYS A 786 38.60 -51.42 -33.11
C LYS A 786 38.17 -51.85 -34.53
N SER A 787 37.22 -51.12 -35.12
CA SER A 787 36.75 -51.40 -36.49
C SER A 787 37.58 -50.65 -37.52
N MET A 788 38.06 -51.35 -38.55
CA MET A 788 38.71 -50.74 -39.71
C MET A 788 37.80 -49.74 -40.43
N SER A 789 36.49 -50.01 -40.51
CA SER A 789 35.54 -49.08 -41.15
C SER A 789 35.42 -47.73 -40.41
N LEU A 790 35.52 -47.74 -39.08
CA LEU A 790 35.51 -46.50 -38.28
C LEU A 790 36.79 -45.70 -38.46
N ASN A 791 37.95 -46.37 -38.59
CA ASN A 791 39.20 -45.68 -38.90
C ASN A 791 39.15 -44.98 -40.27
N TYR A 792 38.62 -45.66 -41.30
CA TYR A 792 38.44 -45.03 -42.63
C TYR A 792 37.43 -43.89 -42.59
N PHE A 793 36.29 -44.08 -41.92
CA PHE A 793 35.27 -43.04 -41.78
C PHE A 793 35.79 -41.79 -41.06
N SER A 794 36.52 -41.98 -39.95
CA SER A 794 37.18 -40.90 -39.22
C SER A 794 38.18 -40.15 -40.10
N LEU A 795 39.02 -40.87 -40.85
CA LEU A 795 40.00 -40.28 -41.75
C LEU A 795 39.33 -39.43 -42.85
N ILE A 796 38.24 -39.92 -43.43
CA ILE A 796 37.47 -39.18 -44.45
C ILE A 796 36.91 -37.89 -43.85
N LEU A 797 36.24 -37.96 -42.70
CA LEU A 797 35.66 -36.79 -42.05
C LEU A 797 36.72 -35.75 -41.67
N LEU A 798 37.85 -36.18 -41.12
CA LEU A 798 38.97 -35.31 -40.77
C LEU A 798 39.62 -34.68 -42.01
N SER A 799 39.70 -35.41 -43.12
CA SER A 799 40.22 -34.88 -44.39
C SER A 799 39.29 -33.81 -44.97
N ILE A 800 37.98 -33.99 -44.86
CA ILE A 800 36.97 -33.00 -45.26
C ILE A 800 37.07 -31.74 -44.39
N ALA A 801 37.25 -31.92 -43.08
CA ALA A 801 37.48 -30.80 -42.17
C ALA A 801 38.77 -30.03 -42.54
N LEU A 802 39.88 -30.72 -42.79
CA LEU A 802 41.14 -30.09 -43.21
C LEU A 802 40.99 -29.35 -44.54
N PHE A 803 40.32 -29.96 -45.53
CA PHE A 803 40.06 -29.33 -46.82
C PHE A 803 39.24 -28.05 -46.67
N ALA A 804 38.19 -28.10 -45.85
CA ALA A 804 37.36 -26.95 -45.58
C ALA A 804 38.12 -25.85 -44.83
N LEU A 805 38.98 -26.19 -43.86
CA LEU A 805 39.86 -25.22 -43.18
C LEU A 805 40.81 -24.51 -44.15
N GLY A 806 41.48 -25.26 -45.03
CA GLY A 806 42.37 -24.69 -46.04
C GLY A 806 41.61 -23.81 -47.04
N SER A 807 40.41 -24.24 -47.45
CA SER A 807 39.56 -23.50 -48.38
C SER A 807 39.01 -22.22 -47.74
N THR A 808 38.57 -22.28 -46.49
CA THR A 808 38.13 -21.11 -45.71
C THR A 808 39.26 -20.09 -45.57
N TRP A 809 40.48 -20.53 -45.23
CA TRP A 809 41.65 -19.63 -45.19
C TRP A 809 41.91 -18.96 -46.53
N TYR A 810 41.87 -19.72 -47.62
CA TYR A 810 42.07 -19.21 -48.98
C TYR A 810 41.00 -18.16 -49.34
N PHE A 811 39.72 -18.45 -49.12
CA PHE A 811 38.63 -17.53 -49.48
C PHE A 811 38.57 -16.28 -48.58
N ILE A 812 38.91 -16.40 -47.29
CA ILE A 812 39.06 -15.23 -46.39
C ILE A 812 40.23 -14.35 -46.87
N LYS A 813 41.36 -14.95 -47.29
CA LYS A 813 42.50 -14.19 -47.83
C LYS A 813 42.19 -13.54 -49.18
N ALA A 814 41.42 -14.21 -50.02
CA ALA A 814 40.97 -13.69 -51.31
C ALA A 814 39.82 -12.67 -51.19
N GLY A 815 39.25 -12.46 -49.99
CA GLY A 815 38.09 -11.59 -49.78
C GLY A 815 36.81 -12.07 -50.48
N ASN A 816 36.71 -13.36 -50.81
CA ASN A 816 35.59 -13.92 -51.58
C ASN A 816 34.55 -14.56 -50.63
N SER A 817 33.54 -13.77 -50.25
CA SER A 817 32.46 -14.18 -49.34
C SER A 817 31.62 -15.34 -49.88
N ASP A 818 31.41 -15.42 -51.19
CA ASP A 818 30.57 -16.43 -51.82
C ASP A 818 31.28 -17.78 -51.83
N GLY A 819 32.59 -17.79 -52.13
CA GLY A 819 33.43 -18.97 -52.02
C GLY A 819 33.52 -19.49 -50.57
N LEU A 820 33.56 -18.58 -49.60
CA LEU A 820 33.51 -18.92 -48.18
C LEU A 820 32.17 -19.55 -47.79
N ALA A 821 31.05 -18.95 -48.18
CA ALA A 821 29.71 -19.47 -47.90
C ALA A 821 29.48 -20.84 -48.55
N LEU A 822 29.93 -21.04 -49.79
CA LEU A 822 29.87 -22.31 -50.50
C LEU A 822 30.67 -23.40 -49.76
N THR A 823 31.89 -23.07 -49.33
CA THR A 823 32.77 -24.00 -48.60
C THR A 823 32.15 -24.44 -47.28
N VAL A 824 31.60 -23.49 -46.52
CA VAL A 824 30.86 -23.74 -45.28
C VAL A 824 29.64 -24.63 -45.53
N SER A 825 28.85 -24.31 -46.55
CA SER A 825 27.65 -25.08 -46.88
C SER A 825 28.01 -26.51 -47.26
N LEU A 826 28.99 -26.71 -48.14
CA LEU A 826 29.41 -28.04 -48.61
C LEU A 826 29.95 -28.90 -47.46
N SER A 827 30.75 -28.30 -46.57
CA SER A 827 31.30 -29.01 -45.41
C SER A 827 30.22 -29.37 -44.39
N ALA A 828 29.29 -28.46 -44.07
CA ALA A 828 28.15 -28.74 -43.20
C ALA A 828 27.23 -29.82 -43.79
N THR A 829 26.91 -29.74 -45.08
CA THR A 829 26.13 -30.77 -45.78
C THR A 829 26.83 -32.12 -45.73
N SER A 830 28.16 -32.18 -45.90
CA SER A 830 28.91 -33.43 -45.81
C SER A 830 28.84 -34.08 -44.42
N VAL A 831 28.95 -33.29 -43.35
CA VAL A 831 28.81 -33.77 -41.97
C VAL A 831 27.38 -34.29 -41.71
N LEU A 832 26.36 -33.57 -42.18
CA LEU A 832 24.96 -33.99 -42.04
C LEU A 832 24.63 -35.25 -42.84
N VAL A 833 25.11 -35.37 -44.08
CA VAL A 833 24.97 -36.57 -44.90
C VAL A 833 25.65 -37.76 -44.23
N SER A 834 26.82 -37.55 -43.63
CA SER A 834 27.54 -38.59 -42.88
C SER A 834 26.76 -39.02 -41.63
N LEU A 835 26.20 -38.08 -40.87
CA LEU A 835 25.35 -38.36 -39.71
C LEU A 835 24.09 -39.13 -40.12
N PHE A 836 23.40 -38.65 -41.14
CA PHE A 836 22.19 -39.29 -41.66
C PHE A 836 22.49 -40.69 -42.20
N GLY A 837 23.60 -40.86 -42.92
CA GLY A 837 24.06 -42.17 -43.41
C GLY A 837 24.31 -43.17 -42.27
N VAL A 838 24.92 -42.73 -41.16
CA VAL A 838 25.13 -43.58 -39.98
C VAL A 838 23.80 -43.94 -39.31
N ILE A 839 22.89 -42.98 -39.17
CA ILE A 839 21.54 -43.22 -38.60
C ILE A 839 20.77 -44.21 -39.47
N VAL A 840 20.71 -43.98 -40.78
CA VAL A 840 20.00 -44.83 -41.74
C VAL A 840 20.57 -46.25 -41.77
N TYR A 841 21.90 -46.39 -41.84
CA TYR A 841 22.57 -47.69 -41.77
C TYR A 841 22.19 -48.47 -40.50
N ARG A 842 22.10 -47.78 -39.35
CA ARG A 842 21.73 -48.40 -38.08
C ARG A 842 20.25 -48.72 -37.97
N VAL A 843 19.37 -47.84 -38.44
CA VAL A 843 17.93 -48.12 -38.50
C VAL A 843 17.66 -49.34 -39.39
N PHE A 844 18.31 -49.42 -40.55
CA PHE A 844 18.20 -50.61 -41.41
C PHE A 844 18.80 -51.87 -40.77
N GLY A 845 19.83 -51.73 -39.93
CA GLY A 845 20.40 -52.82 -39.15
C GLY A 845 19.47 -53.32 -38.06
N ALA A 846 18.92 -52.40 -37.26
CA ALA A 846 18.00 -52.68 -36.15
C ALA A 846 16.66 -53.24 -36.63
N CYS A 847 16.14 -52.75 -37.75
CA CYS A 847 14.92 -53.27 -38.38
C CYS A 847 15.13 -54.62 -39.10
N GLY A 848 16.34 -55.20 -39.06
CA GLY A 848 16.67 -56.47 -39.71
C GLY A 848 16.64 -56.44 -41.25
N VAL A 849 16.46 -55.27 -41.86
CA VAL A 849 16.38 -55.08 -43.32
C VAL A 849 17.73 -55.41 -43.98
N LEU A 850 18.84 -55.07 -43.32
CA LEU A 850 20.20 -55.42 -43.75
C LEU A 850 20.43 -56.94 -43.80
N ASN A 851 19.80 -57.71 -42.91
CA ASN A 851 19.87 -59.17 -42.93
C ASN A 851 19.04 -59.75 -44.08
N LYS A 852 17.86 -59.18 -44.38
CA LYS A 852 17.03 -59.58 -45.53
C LYS A 852 17.70 -59.30 -46.88
N LEU A 853 18.41 -58.17 -47.01
CA LEU A 853 19.20 -57.84 -48.21
C LEU A 853 20.38 -58.81 -48.43
N LYS A 854 20.95 -59.35 -47.35
CA LYS A 854 22.02 -60.37 -47.40
C LYS A 854 21.51 -61.74 -47.89
N THR A 855 20.27 -62.10 -47.57
CA THR A 855 19.64 -63.36 -48.05
C THR A 855 19.21 -63.28 -49.52
N VAL A 856 18.89 -62.09 -50.03
CA VAL A 856 18.51 -61.88 -51.44
C VAL A 856 19.73 -61.81 -52.36
N THR A 857 20.93 -61.55 -51.83
CA THR A 857 22.17 -61.47 -52.60
C THR A 857 22.99 -62.77 -52.65
N SER A 858 22.53 -63.86 -52.03
CA SER A 858 23.11 -65.20 -52.23
C SER A 858 22.61 -65.82 -53.55
N LEU A 859 23.13 -65.32 -54.67
CA LEU A 859 23.07 -66.00 -55.97
C LEU A 859 23.98 -67.26 -55.91
N PRO A 860 23.67 -68.35 -56.65
CA PRO A 860 24.34 -69.64 -56.49
C PRO A 860 25.82 -69.59 -56.88
N GLN A 861 26.66 -70.11 -55.99
CA GLN A 861 28.05 -70.45 -56.25
C GLN A 861 28.13 -71.58 -57.28
N ASN A 862 28.24 -71.22 -58.56
CA ASN A 862 28.85 -72.03 -59.60
C ASN A 862 29.82 -71.12 -60.35
N ILE A 863 31.12 -71.42 -60.25
CA ILE A 863 32.31 -70.83 -60.90
C ILE A 863 33.38 -70.52 -59.83
N SER A 864 34.17 -71.53 -59.50
CA SER A 864 35.65 -71.52 -59.51
C SER A 864 36.15 -72.71 -58.70
N GLN A 865 36.11 -73.88 -59.34
CA GLN A 865 37.23 -74.80 -59.19
C GLN A 865 38.46 -74.09 -59.77
N VAL A 866 39.53 -74.00 -58.99
CA VAL A 866 40.95 -74.11 -59.39
C VAL A 866 41.82 -73.45 -58.29
N MET A 867 42.76 -74.26 -57.80
CA MET A 867 43.91 -73.97 -56.94
C MET A 867 43.80 -74.27 -55.42
N PRO A 868 44.89 -74.81 -54.83
CA PRO A 868 44.78 -75.99 -54.01
C PRO A 868 45.00 -75.76 -52.51
N ARG A 869 44.44 -76.73 -51.81
CA ARG A 869 44.47 -77.02 -50.39
C ARG A 869 45.81 -77.63 -49.98
N ASN A 870 46.47 -77.04 -48.98
CA ASN A 870 47.45 -77.70 -48.09
C ASN A 870 47.37 -76.97 -46.74
N ARG A 871 47.31 -77.57 -45.57
CA ARG A 871 47.09 -78.94 -45.07
C ARG A 871 46.86 -78.71 -43.56
N LYS A 872 45.74 -79.18 -43.02
CA LYS A 872 45.60 -80.14 -41.91
C LYS A 872 46.19 -79.74 -40.53
N LEU A 873 45.39 -79.65 -39.46
CA LEU A 873 44.74 -80.71 -38.64
C LEU A 873 45.70 -81.39 -37.64
N LEU A 874 45.40 -81.24 -36.34
CA LEU A 874 45.64 -82.12 -35.16
C LEU A 874 45.35 -81.28 -33.91
N ILE A 875 44.22 -81.40 -33.19
CA ILE A 875 43.73 -82.47 -32.30
C ILE A 875 44.79 -83.00 -31.31
N GLN A 876 44.47 -82.80 -30.01
CA GLN A 876 45.03 -83.44 -28.79
C GLN A 876 46.49 -83.10 -28.47
N LYS A 877 46.90 -82.82 -27.23
CA LYS A 877 46.65 -83.59 -25.99
C LYS A 877 47.31 -82.86 -24.78
N ASN A 878 46.77 -83.12 -23.59
CA ASN A 878 47.45 -83.19 -22.27
C ASN A 878 47.78 -81.91 -21.46
N ASN A 879 46.97 -81.74 -20.41
CA ASN A 879 47.34 -81.69 -18.98
C ASN A 879 48.82 -81.51 -18.62
N THR A 880 49.13 -80.44 -17.91
CA THR A 880 49.84 -80.49 -16.61
C THR A 880 49.68 -79.14 -15.87
N PRO A 881 49.67 -79.14 -14.52
CA PRO A 881 49.31 -78.00 -13.70
C PRO A 881 50.54 -77.16 -13.34
N THR A 882 50.41 -75.83 -13.30
CA THR A 882 51.32 -74.99 -12.52
C THR A 882 50.62 -73.69 -12.11
N ASN A 883 50.72 -73.41 -10.82
CA ASN A 883 50.33 -72.17 -10.18
C ASN A 883 51.03 -70.98 -10.84
N GLU A 884 50.26 -69.96 -11.23
CA GLU A 884 50.70 -68.58 -11.10
C GLU A 884 49.47 -67.66 -11.05
N SER A 885 49.36 -66.95 -9.93
CA SER A 885 48.33 -65.96 -9.65
C SER A 885 48.35 -64.82 -10.66
N LYS A 886 47.36 -64.80 -11.55
CA LYS A 886 46.92 -63.59 -12.26
C LYS A 886 45.41 -63.51 -12.16
N GLU A 887 44.93 -62.45 -11.50
CA GLU A 887 43.51 -62.11 -11.42
C GLU A 887 42.89 -62.12 -12.81
N GLN A 888 42.01 -63.11 -13.00
CA GLN A 888 41.15 -63.26 -14.17
C GLN A 888 39.96 -62.29 -14.00
N TYR A 889 40.18 -61.01 -14.32
CA TYR A 889 39.10 -60.05 -14.55
C TYR A 889 38.67 -60.10 -16.02
N ASP A 890 38.20 -61.26 -16.48
CA ASP A 890 37.53 -61.42 -17.77
C ASP A 890 36.52 -62.56 -17.66
N GLU A 891 35.49 -62.35 -16.83
CA GLU A 891 34.23 -63.04 -17.00
C GLU A 891 33.14 -61.99 -17.17
N VAL A 892 32.62 -61.97 -18.40
CA VAL A 892 31.62 -61.04 -18.92
C VAL A 892 30.34 -61.18 -18.08
N ARG A 893 30.12 -60.29 -17.12
CA ARG A 893 28.76 -59.98 -16.66
C ARG A 893 28.11 -59.08 -17.71
N GLU A 894 27.16 -59.64 -18.44
CA GLU A 894 26.19 -58.86 -19.21
C GLU A 894 25.51 -57.83 -18.28
N PRO A 895 25.21 -56.61 -18.78
CA PRO A 895 24.55 -55.59 -17.98
C PRO A 895 23.13 -56.02 -17.59
N LEU A 896 22.79 -55.78 -16.33
CA LEU A 896 21.50 -56.03 -15.66
C LEU A 896 20.28 -55.64 -16.51
N LEU A 897 19.65 -56.63 -17.14
CA LEU A 897 18.28 -56.57 -17.64
C LEU A 897 17.61 -57.93 -17.35
N LEU A 898 17.16 -58.15 -16.11
CA LEU A 898 16.23 -59.23 -15.76
C LEU A 898 15.52 -58.90 -14.43
N SER A 899 14.33 -58.32 -14.54
CA SER A 899 13.29 -58.11 -13.51
C SER A 899 12.20 -57.31 -14.25
N GLU A 900 11.07 -57.84 -14.70
CA GLU A 900 9.97 -58.39 -13.92
C GLU A 900 9.12 -59.37 -14.77
N HIS A 901 9.00 -60.61 -14.33
CA HIS A 901 7.83 -61.47 -14.59
C HIS A 901 7.55 -62.26 -13.31
N ALA A 902 6.76 -61.66 -12.41
CA ALA A 902 6.05 -62.39 -11.37
C ALA A 902 4.58 -62.41 -11.76
N GLN A 903 4.10 -63.62 -12.11
CA GLN A 903 2.71 -63.92 -12.39
C GLN A 903 1.89 -63.97 -11.11
N TYR A 904 0.62 -63.56 -11.24
CA TYR A 904 -0.50 -63.95 -10.40
C TYR A 904 -0.59 -65.48 -10.26
N ASN A 905 -0.31 -65.99 -9.06
CA ASN A 905 -1.25 -66.71 -8.18
C ASN A 905 -0.59 -67.00 -6.83
#